data_AF-A0A8B7E942-F1
#
_entry.id   AF-A0A8B7E942-F1
#
_cell.length_a   1.000
_cell.length_b   1.000
_cell.length_c   1.000
_cell.angle_alpha   90.00
_cell.angle_beta   90.00
_cell.angle_gamma   90.00
#
_symmetry.space_group_name_H-M   'P 1'
#
loop_
_entity.id
_entity.type
_entity.pdbx_description
1 polymer ?
#
loop_
_entity_poly.entity_id
_entity_poly.type
_entity_poly.pdbx_seq_one_letter_code
_entity_poly.pdbx_strand_id
1 'polypeptide(L)'
;MQLTCFKCTRNFPTINFLLCHLKGIHALEKPCELICGQKRCKRLFTSFHSFQKHVRSHIKKQAQKVPFVTNQLFDLPQSNINTQDSFMPEDFNNFNDAPDAQPILDIAECFDHRGIFLPAARFLLNLMSAAIPLSNINDIRNGLDEMFSVFACAVQHKVSEVFTMNSLENKNTAEIFLTALKHPFQNIDTVKKLSTYLEKVGALNIPTEIVLGHRWETKMGKQVQVEDTFMFVPISKTLKYIFRHSDCWSACTFNETVAEGGILCDYQDGSNYHAHRNRHPLPSVDFITHELVIQLYYDDVETVNPIGTKASIHKLGAFYFILKNFPAIFNSNLANVHLVALTYVNDIKKYGINAVLRAIVDDLKCMEDGFQIEDQGEATSRRVRCILGQITGDNLGIHTCLGFVESFNSDFCCDLCTADKKTMQNSFTEIPKLQRTVAQYEAIVNKLAAQQVYKAEFGIKVVSILKELKYYHPAKNDTGDIMHDILEEYFTEDERVLTHELLNETPNENRIKIIMASTYESRSLWVREGRPPIKTFFSSFPPLRNIYSSAFEEEFCRSAPNSKRLVDGLGDCFSRILLYAKGKRKGLSTDLTILLDEIAANNNLLKDTKEEYALLLLPLMLTVPMRNRQRASVAEVCKRFIQLHPYGTSMDEILSKIKSDSIKQPIVIALGVTGNISQSFIVVENEVIESRCMVSAVDKCFKLHYIGQIEYDQS
;
A
#
# COMPACT_ATOMS: atom_id res chain seq x y z
N MET A 1 4.60 28.20 38.08
CA MET A 1 3.60 27.22 38.56
C MET A 1 4.13 25.83 38.25
N GLN A 2 4.15 24.92 39.21
CA GLN A 2 4.48 23.51 38.92
C GLN A 2 3.26 22.79 38.31
N LEU A 3 3.52 21.88 37.36
CA LEU A 3 2.54 21.06 36.68
C LEU A 3 2.78 19.59 37.01
N THR A 4 1.79 18.92 37.60
CA THR A 4 1.92 17.55 38.13
C THR A 4 1.67 16.49 37.07
N CYS A 5 2.52 15.47 36.96
CA CYS A 5 2.30 14.30 36.11
C CYS A 5 1.28 13.35 36.74
N PHE A 6 0.32 12.85 35.95
CA PHE A 6 -0.75 12.00 36.47
C PHE A 6 -0.34 10.56 36.78
N LYS A 7 0.74 10.04 36.16
CA LYS A 7 1.26 8.69 36.41
C LYS A 7 2.22 8.63 37.61
N CYS A 8 3.18 9.56 37.72
CA CYS A 8 4.24 9.51 38.76
C CYS A 8 4.21 10.65 39.78
N THR A 9 3.23 11.56 39.72
CA THR A 9 3.12 12.77 40.60
C THR A 9 4.29 13.76 40.58
N ARG A 10 5.35 13.54 39.79
CA ARG A 10 6.46 14.49 39.62
C ARG A 10 5.96 15.83 39.04
N ASN A 11 6.61 16.92 39.45
CA ASN A 11 6.22 18.29 39.14
C ASN A 11 7.16 18.93 38.10
N PHE A 12 6.60 19.61 37.11
CA PHE A 12 7.32 20.17 35.96
C PHE A 12 7.13 21.69 35.84
N PRO A 13 8.17 22.47 35.48
CA PRO A 13 8.09 23.94 35.47
C PRO A 13 7.34 24.51 34.25
N THR A 14 7.28 23.77 33.13
CA THR A 14 6.55 24.16 31.93
C THR A 14 5.73 23.00 31.35
N ILE A 15 4.72 23.35 30.55
CA ILE A 15 3.91 22.37 29.83
C ILE A 15 4.72 21.54 28.84
N ASN A 16 5.79 22.08 28.28
CA ASN A 16 6.66 21.35 27.35
C ASN A 16 7.47 20.29 28.12
N PHE A 17 8.02 20.60 29.31
CA PHE A 17 8.67 19.60 30.14
C PHE A 17 7.72 18.49 30.60
N LEU A 18 6.48 18.83 30.99
CA LEU A 18 5.46 17.82 31.30
C LEU A 18 5.19 16.90 30.09
N LEU A 19 5.06 17.47 28.88
CA LEU A 19 4.81 16.71 27.65
C LEU A 19 5.99 15.82 27.25
N CYS A 20 7.22 16.33 27.33
CA CYS A 20 8.43 15.55 27.06
C CYS A 20 8.57 14.40 28.07
N HIS A 21 8.28 14.63 29.34
CA HIS A 21 8.26 13.59 30.37
C HIS A 21 7.16 12.54 30.14
N LEU A 22 5.92 12.95 29.83
CA LEU A 22 4.82 12.02 29.53
C LEU A 22 5.11 11.13 28.32
N LYS A 23 5.83 11.65 27.31
CA LYS A 23 6.27 10.88 26.16
C LYS A 23 7.47 9.99 26.48
N GLY A 24 8.58 10.56 26.96
CA GLY A 24 9.87 9.88 27.09
C GLY A 24 10.04 9.00 28.32
N ILE A 25 9.36 9.28 29.43
CA ILE A 25 9.47 8.49 30.68
C ILE A 25 8.26 7.58 30.89
N HIS A 26 7.10 7.93 30.31
CA HIS A 26 5.87 7.15 30.44
C HIS A 26 5.40 6.46 29.14
N ALA A 27 6.19 6.57 28.05
CA ALA A 27 5.96 5.92 26.76
C ALA A 27 4.53 6.08 26.23
N LEU A 28 3.91 7.26 26.46
CA LEU A 28 2.53 7.52 26.04
C LEU A 28 2.50 7.90 24.56
N GLU A 29 1.92 7.04 23.73
CA GLU A 29 1.83 7.16 22.27
C GLU A 29 0.36 7.20 21.81
N LYS A 30 0.07 7.56 20.55
CA LYS A 30 -1.34 7.59 20.09
C LYS A 30 -1.81 6.18 19.72
N PRO A 31 -3.07 5.79 20.06
CA PRO A 31 -4.00 6.47 20.95
C PRO A 31 -3.60 6.32 22.44
N CYS A 32 -3.55 7.42 23.20
CA CYS A 32 -3.28 7.38 24.64
C CYS A 32 -4.35 8.11 25.43
N GLU A 33 -4.73 7.50 26.56
CA GLU A 33 -5.48 8.17 27.61
C GLU A 33 -4.59 9.11 28.43
N LEU A 34 -4.77 10.42 28.23
CA LEU A 34 -4.07 11.46 28.98
C LEU A 34 -5.00 12.08 30.02
N ILE A 35 -4.83 11.71 31.29
CA ILE A 35 -5.60 12.28 32.40
C ILE A 35 -4.96 13.59 32.87
N CYS A 36 -5.71 14.68 32.88
CA CYS A 36 -5.23 15.96 33.41
C CYS A 36 -5.23 15.98 34.94
N GLY A 37 -4.10 15.67 35.58
CA GLY A 37 -3.94 15.69 37.04
C GLY A 37 -3.86 17.09 37.70
N GLN A 38 -4.07 18.18 36.97
CA GLN A 38 -3.88 19.54 37.51
C GLN A 38 -5.04 19.96 38.42
N LYS A 39 -4.75 20.37 39.66
CA LYS A 39 -5.71 21.03 40.58
C LYS A 39 -7.02 20.24 40.80
N ARG A 40 -6.92 18.92 41.04
CA ARG A 40 -8.05 17.97 41.14
C ARG A 40 -8.92 17.84 39.88
N CYS A 41 -8.47 18.34 38.72
CA CYS A 41 -9.02 17.89 37.45
C CYS A 41 -8.77 16.38 37.28
N LYS A 42 -9.64 15.72 36.51
CA LYS A 42 -9.49 14.31 36.05
C LYS A 42 -9.97 14.14 34.60
N ARG A 43 -9.96 15.21 33.79
CA ARG A 43 -10.43 15.14 32.39
C ARG A 43 -9.50 14.27 31.55
N LEU A 44 -10.10 13.35 30.81
CA LEU A 44 -9.48 12.47 29.84
C LEU A 44 -9.25 13.19 28.49
N PHE A 45 -8.18 12.85 27.79
CA PHE A 45 -7.89 13.33 26.43
C PHE A 45 -7.19 12.23 25.63
N THR A 46 -7.69 11.95 24.42
CA THR A 46 -7.11 10.97 23.47
C THR A 46 -5.93 11.53 22.65
N SER A 47 -5.53 12.78 22.86
CA SER A 47 -4.43 13.41 22.11
C SER A 47 -3.63 14.42 22.93
N PHE A 48 -2.32 14.44 22.70
CA PHE A 48 -1.43 15.45 23.27
C PHE A 48 -1.80 16.89 22.90
N HIS A 49 -2.40 17.13 21.73
CA HIS A 49 -2.77 18.49 21.32
C HIS A 49 -3.96 19.02 22.12
N SER A 50 -5.03 18.23 22.25
CA SER A 50 -6.21 18.60 23.07
C SER A 50 -5.84 18.68 24.56
N PHE A 51 -5.01 17.76 25.06
CA PHE A 51 -4.42 17.83 26.40
C PHE A 51 -3.59 19.11 26.60
N GLN A 52 -2.70 19.46 25.67
CA GLN A 52 -1.86 20.68 25.76
C GLN A 52 -2.73 21.95 25.75
N LYS A 53 -3.76 22.01 24.90
CA LYS A 53 -4.73 23.11 24.84
C LYS A 53 -5.51 23.24 26.15
N HIS A 54 -5.89 22.12 26.77
CA HIS A 54 -6.53 22.11 28.09
C HIS A 54 -5.60 22.57 29.22
N VAL A 55 -4.38 22.03 29.32
CA VAL A 55 -3.44 22.40 30.40
C VAL A 55 -3.02 23.87 30.29
N ARG A 56 -2.90 24.43 29.07
CA ARG A 56 -2.75 25.89 28.87
C ARG A 56 -3.90 26.71 29.48
N SER A 57 -5.12 26.19 29.53
CA SER A 57 -6.26 26.89 30.15
C SER A 57 -6.14 26.98 31.69
N HIS A 58 -5.55 25.97 32.34
CA HIS A 58 -5.26 25.99 33.79
C HIS A 58 -4.20 27.02 34.19
N ILE A 59 -3.33 27.39 33.25
CA ILE A 59 -2.32 28.45 33.39
C ILE A 59 -3.00 29.82 33.18
N LYS A 60 -3.70 30.01 32.05
CA LYS A 60 -4.40 31.28 31.74
C LYS A 60 -5.40 31.70 32.83
N LYS A 61 -6.20 30.78 33.35
CA LYS A 61 -7.18 31.04 34.44
C LYS A 61 -6.55 31.46 35.78
N GLN A 62 -5.23 31.41 35.94
CA GLN A 62 -4.55 31.85 37.15
C GLN A 62 -3.76 33.16 36.96
N ALA A 63 -3.37 33.50 35.73
CA ALA A 63 -2.78 34.81 35.41
C ALA A 63 -3.78 35.97 35.63
N GLN A 64 -5.09 35.71 35.52
CA GLN A 64 -6.16 36.69 35.74
C GLN A 64 -6.49 36.96 37.23
N LYS A 65 -5.59 36.59 38.17
CA LYS A 65 -5.79 36.77 39.63
C LYS A 65 -4.72 37.64 40.31
N VAL A 66 -4.02 38.49 39.57
CA VAL A 66 -3.10 39.50 40.11
C VAL A 66 -3.78 40.89 40.03
N PRO A 67 -3.95 41.62 41.14
CA PRO A 67 -4.47 42.99 41.12
C PRO A 67 -3.55 43.96 40.38
N PHE A 68 -4.16 44.99 39.79
CA PHE A 68 -3.49 46.03 39.02
C PHE A 68 -3.01 47.15 39.96
N VAL A 69 -1.74 47.52 39.90
CA VAL A 69 -1.19 48.73 40.55
C VAL A 69 -0.39 49.50 39.49
N THR A 70 -0.60 50.82 39.43
CA THR A 70 -0.18 51.69 38.32
C THR A 70 1.23 52.26 38.46
N ASN A 71 1.81 52.61 37.31
CA ASN A 71 3.12 53.25 37.10
C ASN A 71 3.48 54.37 38.09
N GLN A 72 4.77 54.43 38.44
CA GLN A 72 5.51 55.70 38.53
C GLN A 72 6.97 55.50 38.07
N LEU A 73 7.77 56.58 38.04
CA LEU A 73 8.95 56.73 37.17
C LEU A 73 10.26 56.95 37.94
N PHE A 74 11.35 56.48 37.31
CA PHE A 74 12.76 56.88 37.46
C PHE A 74 13.55 56.56 38.75
N ASP A 75 14.87 56.51 38.51
CA ASP A 75 16.06 56.66 39.36
C ASP A 75 16.54 55.58 40.36
N LEU A 76 17.84 55.30 40.20
CA LEU A 76 18.82 54.75 41.16
C LEU A 76 19.35 55.92 42.03
N PRO A 77 20.05 55.72 43.19
CA PRO A 77 20.87 54.54 43.51
C PRO A 77 20.96 54.13 45.03
N GLN A 78 21.89 53.19 45.30
CA GLN A 78 22.74 53.07 46.51
C GLN A 78 22.15 52.76 47.91
N SER A 79 22.53 51.56 48.42
CA SER A 79 23.21 51.35 49.72
C SER A 79 22.35 51.49 51.02
N ASN A 80 22.70 50.96 52.20
CA ASN A 80 23.68 49.94 52.64
C ASN A 80 23.27 49.40 54.05
N ILE A 81 24.11 48.56 54.69
CA ILE A 81 24.06 48.17 56.14
C ILE A 81 22.91 47.22 56.50
N ASN A 82 23.12 45.92 56.79
CA ASN A 82 23.83 45.24 57.90
C ASN A 82 23.10 45.22 59.26
N THR A 83 22.69 44.03 59.68
CA THR A 83 22.87 43.35 61.01
C THR A 83 22.18 41.97 60.89
N GLN A 84 22.71 40.79 61.27
CA GLN A 84 23.27 40.34 62.57
C GLN A 84 22.24 40.39 63.72
N ASP A 85 22.08 39.42 64.63
CA ASP A 85 22.61 38.04 64.82
C ASP A 85 21.77 37.35 65.93
N SER A 86 21.86 36.08 66.36
CA SER A 86 22.66 34.86 66.04
C SER A 86 21.94 33.62 66.68
N PHE A 87 22.68 32.67 67.28
CA PHE A 87 22.29 31.56 68.19
C PHE A 87 21.57 30.29 67.66
N MET A 88 22.38 29.24 67.52
CA MET A 88 22.12 27.86 68.00
C MET A 88 22.77 27.70 69.41
N PRO A 89 22.83 26.53 70.11
CA PRO A 89 22.43 25.16 69.76
C PRO A 89 21.69 24.40 70.89
N GLU A 90 21.79 23.05 70.85
CA GLU A 90 21.53 22.06 71.92
C GLU A 90 20.07 21.68 72.25
N ASP A 91 19.75 20.41 72.54
CA ASP A 91 20.39 19.14 72.13
C ASP A 91 19.39 17.97 72.35
N PHE A 92 19.46 16.87 71.58
CA PHE A 92 19.11 15.51 72.04
C PHE A 92 19.38 14.47 70.94
N ASN A 93 20.06 13.38 71.33
CA ASN A 93 20.61 12.39 70.40
C ASN A 93 19.69 11.20 70.09
N ASN A 94 20.04 10.50 69.00
CA ASN A 94 19.62 9.15 68.57
C ASN A 94 18.15 8.95 68.17
N PHE A 95 17.93 8.78 66.85
CA PHE A 95 17.80 7.43 66.28
C PHE A 95 18.37 7.41 64.85
N ASN A 96 19.25 6.46 64.56
CA ASN A 96 19.76 6.22 63.19
C ASN A 96 18.81 5.26 62.47
N ASP A 97 17.85 5.80 61.73
CA ASP A 97 17.07 5.06 60.71
C ASP A 97 16.72 6.02 59.56
N ALA A 98 17.63 6.14 58.58
CA ALA A 98 17.33 6.79 57.32
C ALA A 98 16.60 5.78 56.42
N PRO A 99 15.34 6.02 56.01
CA PRO A 99 14.60 5.06 55.19
C PRO A 99 15.26 4.89 53.82
N ASP A 100 15.22 3.65 53.30
CA ASP A 100 16.03 3.21 52.16
C ASP A 100 16.04 4.16 50.96
N ALA A 101 17.23 4.35 50.40
CA ALA A 101 17.42 5.05 49.15
C ALA A 101 16.69 4.29 48.03
N GLN A 102 15.54 4.82 47.58
CA GLN A 102 14.83 4.28 46.42
C GLN A 102 15.80 4.21 45.22
N PRO A 103 15.90 3.05 44.55
CA PRO A 103 16.94 2.84 43.55
C PRO A 103 16.83 3.87 42.43
N ILE A 104 17.98 4.43 42.05
CA ILE A 104 18.15 5.22 40.84
C ILE A 104 17.65 4.36 39.67
N LEU A 105 16.81 4.94 38.79
CA LEU A 105 16.33 4.22 37.60
C LEU A 105 17.52 3.63 36.86
N ASP A 106 17.50 2.31 36.63
CA ASP A 106 18.61 1.63 35.99
C ASP A 106 18.82 2.22 34.58
N ILE A 107 20.00 2.79 34.38
CA ILE A 107 20.36 3.57 33.20
C ILE A 107 20.33 2.68 31.94
N ALA A 108 20.41 1.35 32.09
CA ALA A 108 20.19 0.39 31.02
C ALA A 108 18.81 0.52 30.35
N GLU A 109 17.73 0.85 31.10
CA GLU A 109 16.37 0.99 30.53
C GLU A 109 16.24 2.17 29.56
N CYS A 110 17.17 3.14 29.57
CA CYS A 110 17.18 4.24 28.61
C CYS A 110 17.64 3.82 27.20
N PHE A 111 18.20 2.61 27.04
CA PHE A 111 18.82 2.17 25.78
C PHE A 111 18.10 1.01 25.08
N ASP A 112 17.07 0.42 25.70
CA ASP A 112 16.12 -0.46 25.00
C ASP A 112 14.70 -0.38 25.62
N HIS A 113 13.70 -0.82 24.87
CA HIS A 113 12.25 -0.82 25.12
C HIS A 113 11.56 0.54 25.37
N ARG A 114 12.25 1.58 25.87
CA ARG A 114 11.69 2.95 26.04
C ARG A 114 12.62 4.09 25.57
N GLY A 115 13.73 3.74 24.91
CA GLY A 115 14.83 4.65 24.54
C GLY A 115 14.76 5.30 23.15
N ILE A 116 15.95 5.64 22.62
CA ILE A 116 16.16 6.36 21.35
C ILE A 116 15.98 5.46 20.11
N PHE A 117 16.45 4.21 20.17
CA PHE A 117 16.51 3.32 19.00
C PHE A 117 15.12 2.88 18.49
N LEU A 118 14.12 2.74 19.36
CA LEU A 118 12.77 2.33 18.95
C LEU A 118 12.06 3.42 18.10
N PRO A 119 12.02 4.71 18.50
CA PRO A 119 11.61 5.81 17.63
C PRO A 119 12.39 5.87 16.30
N ALA A 120 13.71 5.67 16.33
CA ALA A 120 14.54 5.72 15.14
C ALA A 120 14.26 4.55 14.17
N ALA A 121 14.11 3.33 14.69
CA ALA A 121 13.74 2.15 13.90
C ALA A 121 12.34 2.29 13.27
N ARG A 122 11.37 2.78 14.05
CA ARG A 122 10.01 3.07 13.54
C ARG A 122 10.01 4.17 12.48
N PHE A 123 10.87 5.19 12.60
CA PHE A 123 11.03 6.21 11.56
C PHE A 123 11.54 5.59 10.25
N LEU A 124 12.57 4.73 10.30
CA LEU A 124 13.05 4.01 9.12
C LEU A 124 11.98 3.09 8.52
N LEU A 125 11.27 2.32 9.34
CA LEU A 125 10.18 1.45 8.88
C LEU A 125 9.04 2.24 8.21
N ASN A 126 8.68 3.41 8.75
CA ASN A 126 7.69 4.28 8.11
C ASN A 126 8.15 4.76 6.73
N LEU A 127 9.42 5.15 6.57
CA LEU A 127 9.98 5.50 5.24
C LEU A 127 9.97 4.30 4.28
N MET A 128 10.29 3.09 4.77
CA MET A 128 10.24 1.87 3.98
C MET A 128 8.82 1.52 3.53
N SER A 129 7.81 1.72 4.40
CA SER A 129 6.39 1.54 4.04
C SER A 129 5.86 2.56 3.03
N ALA A 130 6.52 3.71 2.89
CA ALA A 130 6.13 4.78 1.97
C ALA A 130 6.65 4.59 0.52
N ALA A 131 7.09 3.37 0.17
CA ALA A 131 7.67 3.00 -1.14
C ALA A 131 8.87 3.86 -1.57
N ILE A 132 9.59 4.46 -0.62
CA ILE A 132 10.77 5.29 -0.88
C ILE A 132 11.96 4.37 -1.23
N PRO A 133 12.73 4.64 -2.32
CA PRO A 133 13.90 3.84 -2.65
C PRO A 133 14.93 3.79 -1.51
N LEU A 134 15.52 2.61 -1.26
CA LEU A 134 16.42 2.40 -0.13
C LEU A 134 17.66 3.33 -0.14
N SER A 135 18.12 3.76 -1.32
CA SER A 135 19.10 4.84 -1.50
C SER A 135 18.67 6.10 -0.75
N ASN A 136 17.49 6.62 -1.08
CA ASN A 136 16.96 7.86 -0.54
C ASN A 136 16.65 7.74 0.97
N ILE A 137 16.27 6.54 1.45
CA ILE A 137 16.13 6.27 2.89
C ILE A 137 17.50 6.36 3.60
N ASN A 138 18.56 5.81 3.00
CA ASN A 138 19.92 5.95 3.53
C ASN A 138 20.36 7.42 3.54
N ASP A 139 20.08 8.20 2.50
CA ASP A 139 20.44 9.62 2.41
C ASP A 139 19.73 10.45 3.48
N ILE A 140 18.41 10.27 3.63
CA ILE A 140 17.60 10.91 4.69
C ILE A 140 18.14 10.55 6.08
N ARG A 141 18.45 9.27 6.31
CA ARG A 141 19.03 8.82 7.58
C ARG A 141 20.39 9.47 7.85
N ASN A 142 21.28 9.49 6.86
CA ASN A 142 22.64 10.04 7.01
C ASN A 142 22.60 11.53 7.37
N GLY A 143 21.78 12.33 6.67
CA GLY A 143 21.60 13.75 6.99
C GLY A 143 20.95 14.00 8.36
N LEU A 144 20.06 13.10 8.82
CA LEU A 144 19.52 13.14 10.17
C LEU A 144 20.57 12.78 11.23
N ASP A 145 21.40 11.76 11.01
CA ASP A 145 22.46 11.36 11.95
C ASP A 145 23.53 12.47 12.09
N GLU A 146 23.90 13.14 10.99
CA GLU A 146 24.74 14.35 11.01
C GLU A 146 24.09 15.48 11.83
N MET A 147 22.82 15.80 11.55
CA MET A 147 22.06 16.83 12.26
C MET A 147 21.96 16.53 13.76
N PHE A 148 21.67 15.28 14.13
CA PHE A 148 21.60 14.84 15.53
C PHE A 148 22.97 14.89 16.21
N SER A 149 24.05 14.50 15.52
CA SER A 149 25.43 14.62 16.02
C SER A 149 25.80 16.07 16.35
N VAL A 150 25.49 17.02 15.46
CA VAL A 150 25.74 18.46 15.70
C VAL A 150 24.95 18.97 16.90
N PHE A 151 23.64 18.70 16.97
CA PHE A 151 22.82 19.13 18.11
C PHE A 151 23.27 18.50 19.44
N ALA A 152 23.53 17.19 19.45
CA ALA A 152 23.96 16.48 20.66
C ALA A 152 25.36 16.92 21.12
N CYS A 153 26.29 17.24 20.22
CA CYS A 153 27.58 17.84 20.58
C CYS A 153 27.42 19.24 21.19
N ALA A 154 26.58 20.10 20.61
CA ALA A 154 26.32 21.44 21.15
C ALA A 154 25.68 21.40 22.54
N VAL A 155 24.71 20.49 22.74
CA VAL A 155 24.11 20.24 24.06
C VAL A 155 25.16 19.66 25.03
N GLN A 156 25.96 18.68 24.62
CA GLN A 156 27.00 18.09 25.48
C GLN A 156 28.01 19.14 25.95
N HIS A 157 28.47 20.04 25.08
CA HIS A 157 29.36 21.13 25.50
C HIS A 157 28.73 21.99 26.61
N LYS A 158 27.49 22.46 26.43
CA LYS A 158 26.82 23.31 27.41
C LYS A 158 26.47 22.55 28.71
N VAL A 159 26.15 21.27 28.61
CA VAL A 159 25.93 20.38 29.76
C VAL A 159 27.23 20.18 30.54
N SER A 160 28.34 19.82 29.89
CA SER A 160 29.64 19.62 30.54
C SER A 160 30.15 20.91 31.20
N GLU A 161 29.92 22.09 30.61
CA GLU A 161 30.20 23.40 31.22
C GLU A 161 29.41 23.58 32.54
N VAL A 162 28.09 23.33 32.53
CA VAL A 162 27.24 23.43 33.72
C VAL A 162 27.62 22.41 34.79
N PHE A 163 27.91 21.17 34.43
CA PHE A 163 28.38 20.13 35.37
C PHE A 163 29.71 20.52 36.02
N THR A 164 30.64 21.09 35.25
CA THR A 164 31.97 21.52 35.74
C THR A 164 31.86 22.72 36.69
N MET A 165 30.99 23.69 36.41
CA MET A 165 30.78 24.84 37.30
C MET A 165 30.05 24.51 38.61
N ASN A 166 29.25 23.43 38.66
CA ASN A 166 28.37 23.12 39.80
C ASN A 166 28.76 21.84 40.58
N SER A 167 29.87 21.17 40.23
CA SER A 167 30.38 19.96 40.92
C SER A 167 29.34 18.84 41.10
N LEU A 168 28.51 18.60 40.08
CA LEU A 168 27.39 17.66 40.15
C LEU A 168 27.83 16.21 39.82
N GLU A 169 27.52 15.27 40.70
CA GLU A 169 28.04 13.88 40.65
C GLU A 169 27.51 13.04 39.48
N ASN A 170 26.39 13.43 38.84
CA ASN A 170 25.70 12.65 37.80
C ASN A 170 26.22 12.87 36.36
N LYS A 171 27.46 13.35 36.18
CA LYS A 171 28.02 13.74 34.87
C LYS A 171 27.99 12.59 33.85
N ASN A 172 28.45 11.41 34.26
CA ASN A 172 28.59 10.24 33.37
C ASN A 172 27.26 9.84 32.72
N THR A 173 26.16 9.85 33.48
CA THR A 173 24.82 9.51 33.00
C THR A 173 24.35 10.45 31.88
N ALA A 174 24.63 11.75 32.01
CA ALA A 174 24.31 12.72 30.97
C ALA A 174 25.18 12.53 29.72
N GLU A 175 26.47 12.23 29.89
CA GLU A 175 27.39 12.03 28.77
C GLU A 175 27.09 10.75 27.98
N ILE A 176 26.69 9.64 28.63
CA ILE A 176 26.27 8.40 27.95
C ILE A 176 25.00 8.65 27.12
N PHE A 177 23.97 9.29 27.69
CA PHE A 177 22.72 9.60 26.99
C PHE A 177 22.95 10.55 25.79
N LEU A 178 23.77 11.58 25.96
CA LEU A 178 24.11 12.52 24.89
C LEU A 178 24.99 11.88 23.81
N THR A 179 25.82 10.90 24.16
CA THR A 179 26.60 10.12 23.16
C THR A 179 25.68 9.27 22.30
N ALA A 180 24.68 8.60 22.87
CA ALA A 180 23.68 7.86 22.09
C ALA A 180 22.80 8.77 21.21
N LEU A 181 22.54 10.01 21.63
CA LEU A 181 21.84 11.01 20.82
C LEU A 181 22.66 11.55 19.63
N LYS A 182 23.98 11.33 19.56
CA LYS A 182 24.77 11.73 18.38
C LYS A 182 24.50 10.85 17.17
N HIS A 183 24.32 9.55 17.41
CA HIS A 183 24.19 8.53 16.36
C HIS A 183 22.95 7.65 16.60
N PRO A 184 21.73 8.24 16.56
CA PRO A 184 20.49 7.52 16.83
C PRO A 184 20.25 6.31 15.91
N PHE A 185 20.94 6.22 14.77
CA PHE A 185 20.81 5.11 13.83
C PHE A 185 21.94 4.07 13.87
N GLN A 186 23.01 4.23 14.67
CA GLN A 186 24.21 3.37 14.59
C GLN A 186 23.98 1.85 14.73
N ASN A 187 22.89 1.46 15.40
CA ASN A 187 22.52 0.06 15.64
C ASN A 187 21.42 -0.46 14.69
N ILE A 188 21.01 0.35 13.70
CA ILE A 188 19.91 0.10 12.74
C ILE A 188 20.20 0.68 11.33
N ASP A 189 21.44 1.10 11.06
CA ASP A 189 21.93 1.72 9.82
C ASP A 189 22.09 0.76 8.61
N THR A 190 21.73 -0.51 8.77
CA THR A 190 21.71 -1.51 7.70
C THR A 190 20.50 -2.43 7.87
N VAL A 191 20.00 -2.99 6.76
CA VAL A 191 18.86 -3.93 6.78
C VAL A 191 19.12 -5.09 7.74
N LYS A 192 20.36 -5.62 7.80
CA LYS A 192 20.74 -6.68 8.75
C LYS A 192 20.64 -6.22 10.21
N LYS A 193 21.27 -5.10 10.58
CA LYS A 193 21.20 -4.56 11.95
C LYS A 193 19.77 -4.21 12.37
N LEU A 194 18.98 -3.60 11.47
CA LEU A 194 17.58 -3.30 11.69
C LEU A 194 16.75 -4.58 11.92
N SER A 195 16.98 -5.63 11.13
CA SER A 195 16.33 -6.94 11.32
C SER A 195 16.69 -7.53 12.69
N THR A 196 17.98 -7.64 13.01
CA THR A 196 18.45 -8.14 14.32
C THR A 196 17.94 -7.30 15.51
N TYR A 197 17.79 -5.99 15.34
CA TYR A 197 17.16 -5.13 16.35
C TYR A 197 15.66 -5.44 16.52
N LEU A 198 14.92 -5.56 15.42
CA LEU A 198 13.49 -5.87 15.44
C LEU A 198 13.22 -7.28 15.96
N GLU A 199 14.08 -8.25 15.65
CA GLU A 199 14.09 -9.60 16.24
C GLU A 199 14.26 -9.53 17.77
N LYS A 200 15.27 -8.77 18.25
CA LYS A 200 15.56 -8.60 19.67
C LYS A 200 14.39 -7.98 20.45
N VAL A 201 13.71 -6.98 19.89
CA VAL A 201 12.50 -6.39 20.49
C VAL A 201 11.21 -7.17 20.15
N GLY A 202 11.33 -8.33 19.49
CA GLY A 202 10.22 -9.21 19.14
C GLY A 202 9.21 -8.60 18.15
N ALA A 203 9.60 -7.61 17.36
CA ALA A 203 8.78 -6.85 16.42
C ALA A 203 8.95 -7.25 14.93
N LEU A 204 9.69 -8.33 14.66
CA LEU A 204 9.78 -8.95 13.33
C LEU A 204 9.44 -10.44 13.42
N ASN A 205 8.49 -10.89 12.59
CA ASN A 205 8.30 -12.31 12.33
C ASN A 205 9.32 -12.74 11.25
N ILE A 206 10.39 -13.43 11.66
CA ILE A 206 11.44 -13.88 10.74
C ILE A 206 10.88 -14.91 9.74
N PRO A 207 10.95 -14.67 8.42
CA PRO A 207 10.63 -15.67 7.42
C PRO A 207 11.56 -16.88 7.53
N THR A 208 11.00 -18.07 7.44
CA THR A 208 11.71 -19.35 7.45
C THR A 208 11.85 -19.83 6.00
N GLU A 209 13.08 -20.09 5.56
CA GLU A 209 13.33 -20.73 4.26
C GLU A 209 13.05 -22.24 4.35
N ILE A 210 12.33 -22.77 3.37
CA ILE A 210 11.93 -24.19 3.31
C ILE A 210 12.35 -24.78 1.97
N VAL A 211 13.10 -25.88 2.01
CA VAL A 211 13.60 -26.61 0.83
C VAL A 211 12.49 -27.51 0.28
N LEU A 212 12.11 -27.30 -0.98
CA LEU A 212 11.21 -28.17 -1.75
C LEU A 212 11.96 -29.33 -2.41
N GLY A 213 13.21 -29.08 -2.80
CA GLY A 213 14.09 -30.06 -3.44
C GLY A 213 15.34 -29.41 -4.01
N HIS A 214 15.79 -29.88 -5.18
CA HIS A 214 17.04 -29.41 -5.78
C HIS A 214 16.98 -29.32 -7.31
N ARG A 215 17.84 -28.48 -7.87
CA ARG A 215 18.18 -28.39 -9.29
C ARG A 215 19.70 -28.34 -9.52
N TRP A 216 20.12 -28.56 -10.76
CA TRP A 216 21.51 -28.40 -11.17
C TRP A 216 21.67 -27.06 -11.92
N GLU A 217 22.63 -26.24 -11.49
CA GLU A 217 22.99 -24.98 -12.15
C GLU A 217 24.46 -24.99 -12.58
N THR A 218 24.74 -24.43 -13.76
CA THR A 218 26.11 -24.28 -14.26
C THR A 218 26.72 -22.97 -13.71
N LYS A 219 27.47 -23.05 -12.61
CA LYS A 219 28.15 -21.89 -12.00
C LYS A 219 29.64 -21.94 -12.32
N MET A 220 30.14 -20.90 -12.99
CA MET A 220 31.53 -20.78 -13.47
C MET A 220 32.04 -22.02 -14.23
N GLY A 221 31.18 -22.60 -15.09
CA GLY A 221 31.49 -23.79 -15.90
C GLY A 221 31.45 -25.13 -15.16
N LYS A 222 31.12 -25.16 -13.86
CA LYS A 222 30.90 -26.39 -13.08
C LYS A 222 29.41 -26.61 -12.84
N GLN A 223 28.98 -27.86 -12.86
CA GLN A 223 27.66 -28.23 -12.35
C GLN A 223 27.68 -28.14 -10.82
N VAL A 224 26.72 -27.41 -10.25
CA VAL A 224 26.52 -27.25 -8.81
C VAL A 224 25.07 -27.57 -8.51
N GLN A 225 24.82 -28.42 -7.51
CA GLN A 225 23.48 -28.67 -7.00
C GLN A 225 23.06 -27.47 -6.13
N VAL A 226 21.85 -26.96 -6.38
CA VAL A 226 21.26 -25.79 -5.71
C VAL A 226 19.90 -26.22 -5.18
N GLU A 227 19.56 -25.79 -3.98
CA GLU A 227 18.25 -26.03 -3.37
C GLU A 227 17.18 -25.19 -4.07
N ASP A 228 16.02 -25.79 -4.32
CA ASP A 228 14.82 -25.06 -4.70
C ASP A 228 14.05 -24.75 -3.41
N THR A 229 13.93 -23.47 -3.06
CA THR A 229 13.41 -23.02 -1.77
C THR A 229 12.23 -22.06 -1.92
N PHE A 230 11.42 -21.97 -0.86
CA PHE A 230 10.43 -20.92 -0.70
C PHE A 230 10.51 -20.28 0.70
N MET A 231 10.02 -19.04 0.81
CA MET A 231 9.99 -18.31 2.07
C MET A 231 8.61 -18.47 2.72
N PHE A 232 8.56 -18.91 3.98
CA PHE A 232 7.35 -19.07 4.78
C PHE A 232 7.36 -18.12 5.98
N VAL A 233 6.26 -17.43 6.23
CA VAL A 233 6.04 -16.50 7.35
C VAL A 233 4.96 -17.11 8.24
N PRO A 234 5.31 -17.73 9.40
CA PRO A 234 4.35 -18.48 10.19
C PRO A 234 3.19 -17.60 10.68
N ILE A 235 1.96 -18.03 10.38
CA ILE A 235 0.72 -17.35 10.76
C ILE A 235 0.64 -17.27 12.28
N SER A 236 0.99 -18.34 12.98
CA SER A 236 1.03 -18.42 14.45
C SER A 236 1.88 -17.30 15.08
N LYS A 237 3.04 -17.00 14.50
CA LYS A 237 3.91 -15.89 14.95
C LYS A 237 3.32 -14.52 14.60
N THR A 238 2.70 -14.36 13.44
CA THR A 238 2.03 -13.11 13.03
C THR A 238 0.83 -12.80 13.93
N LEU A 239 -0.01 -13.79 14.25
CA LEU A 239 -1.13 -13.63 15.20
C LEU A 239 -0.63 -13.23 16.59
N LYS A 240 0.45 -13.85 17.09
CA LYS A 240 1.15 -13.45 18.32
C LYS A 240 1.76 -12.05 18.31
N TYR A 241 1.86 -11.41 17.15
CA TYR A 241 2.25 -10.00 17.04
C TYR A 241 1.03 -9.08 17.02
N ILE A 242 0.03 -9.37 16.16
CA ILE A 242 -1.22 -8.59 16.03
C ILE A 242 -1.90 -8.42 17.41
N PHE A 243 -2.14 -9.54 18.10
CA PHE A 243 -2.92 -9.57 19.34
C PHE A 243 -2.16 -9.11 20.60
N ARG A 244 -0.96 -8.53 20.45
CA ARG A 244 -0.34 -7.71 21.51
C ARG A 244 -1.07 -6.38 21.68
N HIS A 245 -1.79 -5.92 20.67
CA HIS A 245 -2.61 -4.73 20.77
C HIS A 245 -3.97 -5.10 21.36
N SER A 246 -4.28 -4.58 22.55
CA SER A 246 -5.55 -4.80 23.28
C SER A 246 -6.79 -4.64 22.40
N ASP A 247 -6.73 -3.67 21.49
CA ASP A 247 -7.83 -3.27 20.62
C ASP A 247 -8.16 -4.34 19.57
N CYS A 248 -7.22 -5.23 19.24
CA CYS A 248 -7.47 -6.38 18.36
C CYS A 248 -8.39 -7.42 19.02
N TRP A 249 -8.37 -7.56 20.35
CA TRP A 249 -9.33 -8.40 21.07
C TRP A 249 -10.74 -7.83 20.97
N SER A 250 -10.92 -6.52 21.16
CA SER A 250 -12.26 -5.90 21.03
C SER A 250 -12.77 -5.96 19.59
N ALA A 251 -11.89 -5.78 18.60
CA ALA A 251 -12.20 -5.96 17.18
C ALA A 251 -12.75 -7.37 16.89
N CYS A 252 -12.08 -8.43 17.36
CA CYS A 252 -12.48 -9.81 17.08
C CYS A 252 -13.78 -10.25 17.78
N THR A 253 -14.25 -9.50 18.78
CA THR A 253 -15.56 -9.68 19.44
C THR A 253 -16.68 -8.85 18.81
N PHE A 254 -16.38 -7.83 18.01
CA PHE A 254 -17.39 -6.88 17.52
C PHE A 254 -18.30 -7.48 16.44
N ASN A 255 -17.79 -8.42 15.63
CA ASN A 255 -18.49 -9.00 14.49
C ASN A 255 -19.51 -10.11 14.84
N GLU A 256 -19.84 -10.38 16.12
CA GLU A 256 -20.98 -11.28 16.47
C GLU A 256 -22.36 -10.58 16.33
N THR A 257 -22.44 -9.55 15.48
CA THR A 257 -23.68 -8.91 15.02
C THR A 257 -24.40 -9.77 13.99
N VAL A 258 -25.68 -10.07 14.19
CA VAL A 258 -26.51 -10.83 13.25
C VAL A 258 -27.00 -9.95 12.10
N ALA A 259 -26.90 -10.43 10.86
CA ALA A 259 -27.56 -9.90 9.67
C ALA A 259 -28.99 -9.37 9.91
N GLU A 260 -29.15 -8.04 9.94
CA GLU A 260 -30.47 -7.41 9.94
C GLU A 260 -31.07 -7.38 8.52
N GLY A 261 -32.39 -7.54 8.42
CA GLY A 261 -33.12 -7.43 7.15
C GLY A 261 -32.86 -8.54 6.11
N GLY A 262 -32.04 -9.55 6.44
CA GLY A 262 -31.70 -10.65 5.51
C GLY A 262 -30.56 -10.34 4.54
N ILE A 263 -29.80 -9.26 4.78
CA ILE A 263 -28.58 -8.94 4.05
C ILE A 263 -27.40 -9.57 4.79
N LEU A 264 -26.60 -10.40 4.11
CA LEU A 264 -25.36 -10.94 4.66
C LEU A 264 -24.27 -9.86 4.61
N CYS A 265 -23.58 -9.61 5.72
CA CYS A 265 -22.56 -8.56 5.83
C CYS A 265 -21.14 -9.14 5.89
N ASP A 266 -20.94 -10.32 6.46
CA ASP A 266 -19.67 -11.04 6.44
C ASP A 266 -19.86 -12.58 6.40
N TYR A 267 -18.76 -13.33 6.27
CA TYR A 267 -18.70 -14.79 6.41
C TYR A 267 -19.38 -15.31 7.68
N GLN A 268 -19.40 -14.52 8.76
CA GLN A 268 -20.03 -14.90 10.03
C GLN A 268 -21.57 -14.92 9.98
N ASP A 269 -22.22 -14.30 8.99
CA ASP A 269 -23.65 -14.49 8.68
C ASP A 269 -23.90 -15.75 7.82
N GLY A 270 -22.83 -16.36 7.31
CA GLY A 270 -22.90 -17.51 6.43
C GLY A 270 -23.45 -18.75 7.14
N SER A 271 -24.40 -19.43 6.49
CA SER A 271 -24.94 -20.72 6.97
C SER A 271 -23.85 -21.76 7.25
N ASN A 272 -22.74 -21.72 6.51
CA ASN A 272 -21.54 -22.52 6.74
C ASN A 272 -20.85 -22.22 8.09
N TYR A 273 -20.71 -20.95 8.47
CA TYR A 273 -20.12 -20.56 9.76
C TYR A 273 -21.06 -20.88 10.93
N HIS A 274 -22.36 -20.60 10.80
CA HIS A 274 -23.35 -21.01 11.81
C HIS A 274 -23.36 -22.54 11.99
N ALA A 275 -23.32 -23.30 10.90
CA ALA A 275 -23.27 -24.76 10.95
C ALA A 275 -21.90 -25.30 11.41
N HIS A 276 -20.83 -24.51 11.36
CA HIS A 276 -19.56 -24.80 12.04
C HIS A 276 -19.69 -24.57 13.55
N ARG A 277 -20.04 -23.36 13.99
CA ARG A 277 -20.23 -23.00 15.41
C ARG A 277 -21.24 -23.91 16.14
N ASN A 278 -22.30 -24.36 15.47
CA ASN A 278 -23.28 -25.28 16.05
C ASN A 278 -22.77 -26.72 16.23
N ARG A 279 -21.86 -27.19 15.36
CA ARG A 279 -21.22 -28.52 15.50
C ARG A 279 -20.00 -28.48 16.41
N HIS A 280 -19.33 -27.32 16.46
CA HIS A 280 -18.06 -27.10 17.12
C HIS A 280 -18.12 -25.80 17.94
N PRO A 281 -18.94 -25.76 19.01
CA PRO A 281 -18.96 -24.60 19.90
C PRO A 281 -17.57 -24.33 20.48
N LEU A 282 -17.37 -23.12 20.99
CA LEU A 282 -16.20 -22.82 21.83
C LEU A 282 -16.36 -23.60 23.14
N PRO A 283 -15.46 -24.53 23.50
CA PRO A 283 -15.64 -25.35 24.69
C PRO A 283 -15.33 -24.51 25.92
N SER A 284 -16.37 -24.21 26.71
CA SER A 284 -16.27 -23.49 27.98
C SER A 284 -15.36 -24.18 29.01
N VAL A 285 -15.08 -25.47 28.82
CA VAL A 285 -14.20 -26.30 29.66
C VAL A 285 -12.73 -26.18 29.29
N ASP A 286 -12.41 -25.80 28.04
CA ASP A 286 -11.04 -25.74 27.50
C ASP A 286 -10.37 -24.36 27.64
N PHE A 287 -11.07 -23.38 28.22
CA PHE A 287 -10.66 -21.97 28.30
C PHE A 287 -10.38 -21.31 26.93
N ILE A 288 -10.91 -21.85 25.83
CA ILE A 288 -10.81 -21.20 24.51
C ILE A 288 -11.75 -20.00 24.50
N THR A 289 -11.15 -18.81 24.50
CA THR A 289 -11.83 -17.53 24.67
C THR A 289 -12.42 -16.99 23.36
N HIS A 290 -11.75 -17.21 22.23
CA HIS A 290 -12.11 -16.66 20.92
C HIS A 290 -11.87 -17.69 19.82
N GLU A 291 -12.60 -17.53 18.71
CA GLU A 291 -12.32 -18.19 17.44
C GLU A 291 -11.84 -17.15 16.42
N LEU A 292 -10.70 -17.40 15.79
CA LEU A 292 -10.10 -16.57 14.76
C LEU A 292 -10.34 -17.23 13.40
N VAL A 293 -11.05 -16.53 12.52
CA VAL A 293 -11.40 -17.03 11.18
C VAL A 293 -10.42 -16.44 10.18
N ILE A 294 -9.60 -17.30 9.58
CA ILE A 294 -8.59 -16.92 8.60
C ILE A 294 -9.20 -17.07 7.19
N GLN A 295 -9.07 -16.04 6.37
CA GLN A 295 -9.13 -16.18 4.91
C GLN A 295 -7.70 -16.19 4.39
N LEU A 296 -7.32 -17.24 3.66
CA LEU A 296 -6.11 -17.23 2.84
C LEU A 296 -6.41 -16.57 1.49
N TYR A 297 -5.40 -15.95 0.90
CA TYR A 297 -5.43 -15.41 -0.46
C TYR A 297 -4.22 -15.93 -1.23
N TYR A 298 -4.40 -16.37 -2.48
CA TYR A 298 -3.32 -16.75 -3.39
C TYR A 298 -3.33 -15.85 -4.63
N ASP A 299 -2.15 -15.34 -4.99
CA ASP A 299 -1.93 -14.54 -6.19
C ASP A 299 -0.60 -14.92 -6.86
N ASP A 300 -0.52 -14.73 -8.16
CA ASP A 300 0.51 -15.23 -9.06
C ASP A 300 1.22 -13.99 -9.66
N VAL A 301 2.18 -13.44 -8.92
CA VAL A 301 2.78 -12.11 -9.12
C VAL A 301 3.98 -12.17 -10.07
N GLU A 302 3.98 -11.40 -11.16
CA GLU A 302 5.16 -11.24 -12.03
C GLU A 302 6.06 -10.10 -11.51
N THR A 303 7.29 -10.44 -11.09
CA THR A 303 8.25 -9.46 -10.52
C THR A 303 9.10 -8.72 -11.57
N VAL A 304 8.87 -9.02 -12.85
CA VAL A 304 9.56 -8.42 -14.01
C VAL A 304 8.53 -7.92 -15.03
N ASN A 305 8.95 -7.11 -16.01
CA ASN A 305 8.04 -6.61 -17.05
C ASN A 305 7.34 -7.79 -17.78
N PRO A 306 6.00 -7.89 -17.73
CA PRO A 306 5.24 -9.02 -18.28
C PRO A 306 5.21 -9.06 -19.82
N ILE A 307 5.81 -8.08 -20.51
CA ILE A 307 5.85 -7.97 -21.98
C ILE A 307 7.29 -8.15 -22.52
N GLY A 308 8.19 -8.73 -21.72
CA GLY A 308 9.57 -9.06 -22.14
C GLY A 308 9.78 -10.53 -22.52
N THR A 309 10.89 -10.85 -23.18
CA THR A 309 11.35 -12.24 -23.44
C THR A 309 11.72 -13.04 -22.18
N LYS A 310 11.50 -12.46 -20.99
CA LYS A 310 11.64 -13.10 -19.67
C LYS A 310 10.36 -13.10 -18.84
N ALA A 311 9.22 -12.65 -19.40
CA ALA A 311 7.92 -12.78 -18.74
C ALA A 311 7.60 -14.25 -18.44
N SER A 312 6.90 -14.54 -17.34
CA SER A 312 6.63 -15.87 -16.78
C SER A 312 7.85 -16.67 -16.27
N ILE A 313 9.08 -16.18 -16.43
CA ILE A 313 10.28 -16.84 -15.90
C ILE A 313 10.46 -16.56 -14.40
N HIS A 314 10.11 -15.35 -13.95
CA HIS A 314 10.35 -14.87 -12.58
C HIS A 314 9.04 -14.61 -11.80
N LYS A 315 7.98 -15.31 -12.19
CA LYS A 315 6.67 -15.28 -11.53
C LYS A 315 6.73 -15.95 -10.15
N LEU A 316 6.17 -15.29 -9.14
CA LEU A 316 6.09 -15.75 -7.76
C LEU A 316 4.64 -16.08 -7.38
N GLY A 317 4.42 -17.27 -6.81
CA GLY A 317 3.19 -17.58 -6.09
C GLY A 317 3.27 -16.97 -4.70
N ALA A 318 2.32 -16.12 -4.36
CA ALA A 318 2.28 -15.35 -3.12
C ALA A 318 1.01 -15.73 -2.33
N PHE A 319 1.22 -16.21 -1.10
CA PHE A 319 0.13 -16.48 -0.15
C PHE A 319 0.04 -15.37 0.88
N TYR A 320 -1.17 -14.88 1.13
CA TYR A 320 -1.47 -13.87 2.16
C TYR A 320 -2.61 -14.37 3.06
N PHE A 321 -2.84 -13.68 4.19
CA PHE A 321 -4.01 -13.91 5.03
C PHE A 321 -4.59 -12.62 5.62
N ILE A 322 -5.90 -12.68 5.91
CA ILE A 322 -6.63 -11.69 6.72
C ILE A 322 -7.45 -12.40 7.82
N LEU A 323 -7.86 -11.65 8.83
CA LEU A 323 -8.76 -12.13 9.89
C LEU A 323 -10.20 -11.70 9.59
N LYS A 324 -11.03 -12.63 9.11
CA LYS A 324 -12.40 -12.33 8.67
C LYS A 324 -13.28 -11.79 9.79
N ASN A 325 -13.06 -12.26 11.01
CA ASN A 325 -13.76 -11.74 12.20
C ASN A 325 -13.24 -10.38 12.71
N PHE A 326 -12.39 -9.66 11.96
CA PHE A 326 -12.18 -8.22 12.16
C PHE A 326 -13.21 -7.39 11.35
N PRO A 327 -13.61 -6.20 11.83
CA PRO A 327 -14.44 -5.27 11.08
C PRO A 327 -13.92 -4.99 9.67
N ALA A 328 -14.82 -4.87 8.69
CA ALA A 328 -14.49 -4.70 7.28
C ALA A 328 -13.53 -3.52 7.00
N ILE A 329 -13.66 -2.42 7.76
CA ILE A 329 -12.76 -1.24 7.69
C ILE A 329 -11.29 -1.53 8.05
N PHE A 330 -11.02 -2.63 8.76
CA PHE A 330 -9.66 -3.11 9.01
C PHE A 330 -9.21 -4.06 7.88
N ASN A 331 -10.07 -4.97 7.43
CA ASN A 331 -9.74 -5.89 6.34
C ASN A 331 -9.58 -5.18 4.97
N SER A 332 -10.13 -3.99 4.78
CA SER A 332 -9.90 -3.14 3.59
C SER A 332 -8.59 -2.33 3.65
N ASN A 333 -7.79 -2.45 4.71
CA ASN A 333 -6.50 -1.77 4.84
C ASN A 333 -5.35 -2.75 4.55
N LEU A 334 -4.53 -2.43 3.56
CA LEU A 334 -3.36 -3.22 3.15
C LEU A 334 -2.38 -3.54 4.30
N ALA A 335 -2.32 -2.71 5.35
CA ALA A 335 -1.51 -2.99 6.54
C ALA A 335 -1.96 -4.24 7.34
N ASN A 336 -3.20 -4.69 7.14
CA ASN A 336 -3.79 -5.88 7.75
C ASN A 336 -3.85 -7.09 6.78
N VAL A 337 -3.29 -6.95 5.57
CA VAL A 337 -3.09 -8.06 4.63
C VAL A 337 -1.69 -8.62 4.89
N HIS A 338 -1.62 -9.82 5.44
CA HIS A 338 -0.37 -10.36 6.00
C HIS A 338 0.22 -11.46 5.13
N LEU A 339 1.47 -11.30 4.71
CA LEU A 339 2.19 -12.32 3.93
C LEU A 339 2.33 -13.63 4.72
N VAL A 340 2.09 -14.76 4.04
CA VAL A 340 2.25 -16.13 4.54
C VAL A 340 3.37 -16.86 3.81
N ALA A 341 3.47 -16.75 2.49
CA ALA A 341 4.55 -17.39 1.74
C ALA A 341 4.87 -16.71 0.40
N LEU A 342 6.11 -16.86 -0.05
CA LEU A 342 6.57 -16.51 -1.40
C LEU A 342 7.37 -17.69 -1.98
N THR A 343 6.94 -18.20 -3.12
CA THR A 343 7.55 -19.33 -3.85
C THR A 343 7.66 -19.00 -5.33
N TYR A 344 8.59 -19.58 -6.08
CA TYR A 344 8.54 -19.51 -7.55
C TYR A 344 7.39 -20.36 -8.09
N VAL A 345 6.63 -19.83 -9.06
CA VAL A 345 5.52 -20.57 -9.71
C VAL A 345 6.05 -21.79 -10.48
N ASN A 346 7.30 -21.73 -10.96
CA ASN A 346 7.93 -22.87 -11.64
C ASN A 346 8.33 -23.98 -10.66
N ASP A 347 8.56 -23.68 -9.38
CA ASP A 347 8.73 -24.70 -8.33
C ASP A 347 7.38 -25.27 -7.86
N ILE A 348 6.30 -24.49 -7.83
CA ILE A 348 4.92 -25.02 -7.70
C ILE A 348 4.63 -26.05 -8.82
N LYS A 349 4.97 -25.73 -10.08
CA LYS A 349 4.78 -26.67 -11.22
C LYS A 349 5.64 -27.93 -11.11
N LYS A 350 6.80 -27.86 -10.45
CA LYS A 350 7.77 -28.96 -10.30
C LYS A 350 7.44 -29.89 -9.12
N TYR A 351 7.05 -29.33 -7.98
CA TYR A 351 6.84 -30.05 -6.72
C TYR A 351 5.37 -30.23 -6.33
N GLY A 352 4.46 -29.48 -6.96
CA GLY A 352 3.05 -29.43 -6.64
C GLY A 352 2.75 -28.46 -5.49
N ILE A 353 1.61 -27.76 -5.58
CA ILE A 353 1.19 -26.75 -4.58
C ILE A 353 1.10 -27.31 -3.15
N ASN A 354 0.78 -28.60 -3.01
CA ASN A 354 0.71 -29.30 -1.71
C ASN A 354 2.05 -29.27 -0.95
N ALA A 355 3.20 -29.16 -1.63
CA ALA A 355 4.51 -29.05 -0.97
C ALA A 355 4.72 -27.69 -0.30
N VAL A 356 4.18 -26.61 -0.89
CA VAL A 356 4.20 -25.25 -0.32
C VAL A 356 3.13 -25.10 0.76
N LEU A 357 1.91 -25.53 0.47
CA LEU A 357 0.78 -25.53 1.40
C LEU A 357 1.03 -26.37 2.67
N ARG A 358 1.95 -27.35 2.64
CA ARG A 358 2.32 -28.17 3.81
C ARG A 358 2.74 -27.34 5.02
N ALA A 359 3.58 -26.32 4.81
CA ALA A 359 4.00 -25.42 5.89
C ALA A 359 2.83 -24.62 6.48
N ILE A 360 1.90 -24.18 5.62
CA ILE A 360 0.71 -23.41 6.01
C ILE A 360 -0.28 -24.29 6.78
N VAL A 361 -0.56 -25.50 6.28
CA VAL A 361 -1.47 -26.47 6.91
C VAL A 361 -0.95 -26.92 8.27
N ASP A 362 0.34 -27.23 8.40
CA ASP A 362 0.86 -27.75 9.66
C ASP A 362 0.98 -26.65 10.74
N ASP A 363 1.19 -25.37 10.38
CA ASP A 363 1.09 -24.23 11.31
C ASP A 363 -0.38 -23.97 11.73
N LEU A 364 -1.34 -24.10 10.80
CA LEU A 364 -2.78 -24.00 11.12
C LEU A 364 -3.27 -25.13 12.05
N LYS A 365 -2.85 -26.39 11.82
CA LYS A 365 -3.15 -27.52 12.71
C LYS A 365 -2.65 -27.29 14.13
N CYS A 366 -1.50 -26.64 14.31
CA CYS A 366 -0.98 -26.26 15.62
C CYS A 366 -1.86 -25.24 16.37
N MET A 367 -2.92 -24.72 15.73
CA MET A 367 -3.83 -23.71 16.30
C MET A 367 -5.31 -24.09 16.30
N GLU A 368 -5.73 -25.13 15.57
CA GLU A 368 -7.14 -25.52 15.45
C GLU A 368 -7.72 -26.18 16.71
N ASP A 369 -6.87 -26.71 17.59
CA ASP A 369 -7.23 -27.22 18.93
C ASP A 369 -6.84 -26.28 20.09
N GLY A 370 -6.61 -25.01 19.80
CA GLY A 370 -6.50 -23.95 20.81
C GLY A 370 -5.07 -23.52 21.13
N PHE A 371 -4.60 -22.50 20.41
CA PHE A 371 -3.32 -21.80 20.52
C PHE A 371 -3.28 -20.81 21.69
N GLN A 372 -2.11 -20.56 22.28
CA GLN A 372 -1.93 -19.56 23.36
C GLN A 372 -1.32 -18.26 22.81
N ILE A 373 -1.94 -17.12 23.12
CA ILE A 373 -1.45 -15.77 22.80
C ILE A 373 -1.29 -14.97 24.10
N GLU A 374 -0.20 -14.21 24.20
CA GLU A 374 0.08 -13.31 25.32
C GLU A 374 -0.57 -11.94 25.08
N ASP A 375 -1.29 -11.43 26.08
CA ASP A 375 -2.01 -10.15 26.01
C ASP A 375 -1.19 -9.05 26.72
N GLN A 376 -0.79 -7.98 26.03
CA GLN A 376 0.10 -6.95 26.60
C GLN A 376 -0.66 -5.93 27.45
N GLY A 377 -1.07 -6.36 28.64
CA GLY A 377 -1.71 -5.52 29.64
C GLY A 377 -2.26 -6.30 30.83
N GLU A 378 -2.55 -7.60 30.64
CA GLU A 378 -3.05 -8.51 31.66
C GLU A 378 -2.01 -9.59 31.99
N ALA A 379 -2.11 -10.21 33.17
CA ALA A 379 -1.16 -11.25 33.62
C ALA A 379 -1.49 -12.66 33.07
N THR A 380 -2.28 -12.73 32.00
CA THR A 380 -2.98 -13.94 31.55
C THR A 380 -2.90 -14.12 30.04
N SER A 381 -2.43 -15.28 29.58
CA SER A 381 -2.49 -15.66 28.17
C SER A 381 -3.92 -16.09 27.79
N ARG A 382 -4.36 -15.73 26.59
CA ARG A 382 -5.65 -16.13 26.03
C ARG A 382 -5.46 -17.36 25.15
N ARG A 383 -6.22 -18.43 25.40
CA ARG A 383 -6.33 -19.56 24.45
C ARG A 383 -7.34 -19.18 23.36
N VAL A 384 -6.98 -19.37 22.10
CA VAL A 384 -7.78 -19.04 20.91
C VAL A 384 -7.76 -20.20 19.92
N ARG A 385 -8.88 -20.48 19.26
CA ARG A 385 -8.94 -21.46 18.17
C ARG A 385 -8.79 -20.73 16.84
N CYS A 386 -7.86 -21.15 15.98
CA CYS A 386 -7.73 -20.61 14.63
C CYS A 386 -8.30 -21.60 13.61
N ILE A 387 -9.11 -21.14 12.67
CA ILE A 387 -9.68 -21.97 11.60
C ILE A 387 -9.43 -21.33 10.23
N LEU A 388 -9.24 -22.15 9.19
CA LEU A 388 -9.35 -21.69 7.81
C LEU A 388 -10.83 -21.63 7.42
N GLY A 389 -11.36 -20.43 7.22
CA GLY A 389 -12.75 -20.21 6.80
C GLY A 389 -12.91 -20.30 5.28
N GLN A 390 -12.02 -19.62 4.55
CA GLN A 390 -12.04 -19.40 3.10
C GLN A 390 -10.63 -19.40 2.52
N ILE A 391 -10.51 -19.67 1.22
CA ILE A 391 -9.31 -19.36 0.41
C ILE A 391 -9.79 -18.68 -0.88
N THR A 392 -9.31 -17.48 -1.20
CA THR A 392 -9.67 -16.75 -2.45
C THR A 392 -8.44 -16.39 -3.27
N GLY A 393 -8.63 -15.89 -4.48
CA GLY A 393 -7.61 -15.75 -5.52
C GLY A 393 -8.27 -15.78 -6.90
N ASP A 394 -7.47 -15.73 -7.97
CA ASP A 394 -7.98 -15.94 -9.32
C ASP A 394 -8.48 -17.40 -9.51
N ASN A 395 -9.36 -17.61 -10.49
CA ASN A 395 -9.95 -18.92 -10.76
C ASN A 395 -8.90 -20.02 -11.03
N LEU A 396 -7.75 -19.71 -11.64
CA LEU A 396 -6.68 -20.71 -11.85
C LEU A 396 -5.83 -20.93 -10.59
N GLY A 397 -5.56 -19.90 -9.79
CA GLY A 397 -4.89 -20.00 -8.49
C GLY A 397 -5.69 -20.81 -7.47
N ILE A 398 -7.02 -20.62 -7.43
CA ILE A 398 -7.92 -21.42 -6.59
C ILE A 398 -8.04 -22.86 -7.08
N HIS A 399 -8.22 -23.09 -8.39
CA HIS A 399 -8.15 -24.43 -8.95
C HIS A 399 -6.83 -25.13 -8.59
N THR A 400 -5.70 -24.41 -8.66
CA THR A 400 -4.39 -24.92 -8.24
C THR A 400 -4.43 -25.34 -6.77
N CYS A 401 -4.74 -24.43 -5.84
CA CYS A 401 -4.71 -24.68 -4.40
C CYS A 401 -5.70 -25.76 -3.92
N LEU A 402 -6.85 -25.89 -4.58
CA LEU A 402 -7.87 -26.90 -4.26
C LEU A 402 -7.68 -28.23 -5.02
N GLY A 403 -6.70 -28.31 -5.92
CA GLY A 403 -6.34 -29.52 -6.65
C GLY A 403 -7.28 -29.87 -7.80
N PHE A 404 -7.97 -28.89 -8.36
CA PHE A 404 -8.77 -29.01 -9.57
C PHE A 404 -7.91 -28.88 -10.85
N VAL A 405 -8.52 -29.02 -12.02
CA VAL A 405 -7.88 -28.81 -13.32
C VAL A 405 -7.77 -27.31 -13.60
N GLU A 406 -6.55 -26.83 -13.80
CA GLU A 406 -6.20 -25.44 -14.12
C GLU A 406 -6.50 -25.10 -15.60
N SER A 407 -7.73 -25.35 -16.06
CA SER A 407 -8.15 -25.05 -17.43
C SER A 407 -9.66 -24.95 -17.64
N PHE A 408 -10.12 -23.78 -18.09
CA PHE A 408 -11.48 -23.52 -18.58
C PHE A 408 -11.82 -24.22 -19.92
N ASN A 409 -10.87 -24.98 -20.48
CA ASN A 409 -11.10 -25.88 -21.62
C ASN A 409 -11.25 -27.36 -21.25
N SER A 410 -11.19 -27.70 -19.95
CA SER A 410 -11.60 -29.02 -19.45
C SER A 410 -13.10 -29.28 -19.69
N ASP A 411 -13.49 -30.55 -19.87
CA ASP A 411 -14.89 -30.97 -19.85
C ASP A 411 -15.55 -30.66 -18.50
N PHE A 412 -14.77 -30.64 -17.41
CA PHE A 412 -15.19 -30.24 -16.07
C PHE A 412 -14.23 -29.17 -15.58
N CYS A 413 -14.66 -27.91 -15.62
CA CYS A 413 -13.84 -26.73 -15.34
C CYS A 413 -14.47 -25.80 -14.28
N CYS A 414 -15.31 -26.33 -13.40
CA CYS A 414 -15.89 -25.63 -12.26
C CYS A 414 -15.59 -26.43 -10.99
N ASP A 415 -15.15 -25.74 -9.95
CA ASP A 415 -14.95 -26.28 -8.60
C ASP A 415 -16.29 -26.41 -7.85
N LEU A 416 -17.20 -25.44 -7.95
CA LEU A 416 -18.49 -25.44 -7.25
C LEU A 416 -19.42 -26.60 -7.67
N CYS A 417 -19.30 -27.11 -8.90
CA CYS A 417 -20.25 -28.05 -9.48
C CYS A 417 -19.61 -29.18 -10.29
N THR A 418 -20.40 -30.22 -10.59
CA THR A 418 -20.04 -31.40 -11.38
C THR A 418 -20.68 -31.37 -12.78
N ALA A 419 -21.11 -30.20 -13.26
CA ALA A 419 -21.66 -30.03 -14.61
C ALA A 419 -20.54 -30.12 -15.66
N ASP A 420 -20.83 -30.74 -16.81
CA ASP A 420 -19.90 -30.72 -17.94
C ASP A 420 -19.99 -29.40 -18.73
N LYS A 421 -18.94 -29.10 -19.51
CA LYS A 421 -18.82 -27.87 -20.30
C LYS A 421 -20.01 -27.65 -21.24
N LYS A 422 -20.57 -28.72 -21.80
CA LYS A 422 -21.76 -28.67 -22.66
C LYS A 422 -23.01 -28.29 -21.85
N THR A 423 -23.16 -28.81 -20.64
CA THR A 423 -24.25 -28.49 -19.72
C THR A 423 -24.18 -27.03 -19.30
N MET A 424 -23.00 -26.56 -18.89
CA MET A 424 -22.78 -25.15 -18.51
C MET A 424 -23.09 -24.20 -19.67
N GLN A 425 -22.64 -24.50 -20.90
CA GLN A 425 -22.95 -23.71 -22.10
C GLN A 425 -24.45 -23.63 -22.47
N ASN A 426 -25.32 -24.45 -21.86
CA ASN A 426 -26.76 -24.46 -22.11
C ASN A 426 -27.59 -24.18 -20.84
N SER A 427 -26.96 -23.85 -19.71
CA SER A 427 -27.63 -23.74 -18.40
C SER A 427 -27.27 -22.42 -17.71
N PHE A 428 -28.14 -21.42 -17.86
CA PHE A 428 -27.96 -20.07 -17.32
C PHE A 428 -28.50 -19.89 -15.89
N THR A 429 -28.77 -20.99 -15.20
CA THR A 429 -29.24 -21.02 -13.80
C THR A 429 -28.60 -22.21 -13.10
N GLU A 430 -28.43 -22.11 -11.78
CA GLU A 430 -27.90 -23.20 -10.96
C GLU A 430 -28.72 -24.50 -11.13
N ILE A 431 -28.02 -25.63 -11.15
CA ILE A 431 -28.62 -26.97 -11.16
C ILE A 431 -28.28 -27.65 -9.83
N PRO A 432 -29.16 -27.64 -8.81
CA PRO A 432 -28.85 -28.19 -7.47
C PRO A 432 -28.44 -29.67 -7.47
N LYS A 433 -28.86 -30.45 -8.46
CA LYS A 433 -28.45 -31.86 -8.64
C LYS A 433 -27.00 -32.04 -9.10
N LEU A 434 -26.35 -30.96 -9.52
CA LEU A 434 -24.95 -30.92 -9.99
C LEU A 434 -24.06 -30.05 -9.09
N GLN A 435 -24.58 -29.44 -8.02
CA GLN A 435 -23.72 -28.87 -6.96
C GLN A 435 -22.78 -29.95 -6.41
N ARG A 436 -21.51 -29.60 -6.17
CA ARG A 436 -20.52 -30.57 -5.69
C ARG A 436 -20.73 -30.82 -4.20
N THR A 437 -21.04 -32.05 -3.82
CA THR A 437 -21.16 -32.45 -2.41
C THR A 437 -19.86 -33.04 -1.88
N VAL A 438 -19.65 -32.92 -0.56
CA VAL A 438 -18.59 -33.62 0.19
C VAL A 438 -18.55 -35.12 -0.16
N ALA A 439 -19.70 -35.79 -0.22
CA ALA A 439 -19.78 -37.22 -0.52
C ALA A 439 -19.29 -37.58 -1.94
N GLN A 440 -19.58 -36.75 -2.95
CA GLN A 440 -19.04 -36.92 -4.30
C GLN A 440 -17.53 -36.64 -4.34
N TYR A 441 -17.08 -35.55 -3.70
CA TYR A 441 -15.66 -35.19 -3.62
C TYR A 441 -14.84 -36.32 -2.97
N GLU A 442 -15.27 -36.82 -1.81
CA GLU A 442 -14.65 -37.95 -1.11
C GLU A 442 -14.65 -39.23 -1.95
N ALA A 443 -15.74 -39.54 -2.67
CA ALA A 443 -15.78 -40.71 -3.55
C ALA A 443 -14.73 -40.64 -4.67
N ILE A 444 -14.49 -39.46 -5.24
CA ILE A 444 -13.47 -39.24 -6.29
C ILE A 444 -12.06 -39.27 -5.68
N VAL A 445 -11.85 -38.61 -4.53
CA VAL A 445 -10.57 -38.62 -3.79
C VAL A 445 -10.14 -40.04 -3.43
N ASN A 446 -11.06 -40.88 -2.97
CA ASN A 446 -10.76 -42.28 -2.66
C ASN A 446 -10.39 -43.11 -3.91
N LYS A 447 -11.02 -42.87 -5.07
CA LYS A 447 -10.61 -43.49 -6.35
C LYS A 447 -9.20 -43.06 -6.77
N LEU A 448 -8.88 -41.77 -6.64
CA LEU A 448 -7.56 -41.21 -6.97
C LEU A 448 -6.47 -41.80 -6.06
N ALA A 449 -6.71 -41.85 -4.75
CA ALA A 449 -5.81 -42.47 -3.78
C ALA A 449 -5.60 -43.98 -4.05
N ALA A 450 -6.65 -44.69 -4.46
CA ALA A 450 -6.60 -46.09 -4.86
C ALA A 450 -6.06 -46.32 -6.30
N GLN A 451 -5.61 -45.27 -7.00
CA GLN A 451 -5.14 -45.30 -8.39
C GLN A 451 -6.14 -45.91 -9.40
N GLN A 452 -7.43 -45.88 -9.09
CA GLN A 452 -8.52 -46.41 -9.94
C GLN A 452 -8.89 -45.46 -11.08
N VAL A 453 -8.36 -44.23 -11.06
CA VAL A 453 -8.69 -43.13 -11.97
C VAL A 453 -7.39 -42.44 -12.39
N TYR A 454 -7.15 -42.33 -13.70
CA TYR A 454 -5.93 -41.78 -14.30
C TYR A 454 -6.13 -40.43 -15.00
N LYS A 455 -7.32 -39.83 -14.89
CA LYS A 455 -7.69 -38.52 -15.43
C LYS A 455 -8.51 -37.75 -14.40
N ALA A 456 -8.61 -36.43 -14.53
CA ALA A 456 -9.42 -35.66 -13.59
C ALA A 456 -10.93 -36.00 -13.71
N GLU A 457 -11.48 -36.74 -12.74
CA GLU A 457 -12.90 -37.06 -12.68
C GLU A 457 -13.65 -35.88 -12.05
N PHE A 458 -14.67 -35.35 -12.73
CA PHE A 458 -15.36 -34.11 -12.37
C PHE A 458 -14.40 -32.96 -12.03
N GLY A 459 -13.28 -32.85 -12.76
CA GLY A 459 -12.31 -31.76 -12.61
C GLY A 459 -11.34 -31.90 -11.43
N ILE A 460 -11.44 -32.92 -10.57
CA ILE A 460 -10.48 -33.13 -9.47
C ILE A 460 -9.22 -33.81 -10.02
N LYS A 461 -8.09 -33.11 -9.97
CA LYS A 461 -6.78 -33.53 -10.49
C LYS A 461 -5.91 -34.15 -9.41
N VAL A 462 -5.93 -33.60 -8.20
CA VAL A 462 -5.14 -34.04 -7.04
C VAL A 462 -5.93 -33.73 -5.75
N VAL A 463 -5.66 -34.47 -4.68
CA VAL A 463 -6.26 -34.19 -3.37
C VAL A 463 -5.57 -32.94 -2.77
N SER A 464 -6.32 -31.88 -2.47
CA SER A 464 -5.75 -30.73 -1.76
C SER A 464 -5.43 -31.09 -0.32
N ILE A 465 -4.21 -30.75 0.11
CA ILE A 465 -3.74 -30.87 1.49
C ILE A 465 -4.57 -30.09 2.51
N LEU A 466 -5.31 -29.04 2.08
CA LEU A 466 -6.18 -28.25 2.96
C LEU A 466 -7.28 -29.12 3.61
N LYS A 467 -7.60 -30.28 3.03
CA LYS A 467 -8.48 -31.33 3.58
C LYS A 467 -7.95 -31.98 4.88
N GLU A 468 -6.67 -31.81 5.21
CA GLU A 468 -6.08 -32.29 6.47
C GLU A 468 -6.40 -31.37 7.66
N LEU A 469 -7.07 -30.22 7.44
CA LEU A 469 -7.55 -29.32 8.49
C LEU A 469 -8.94 -29.76 8.98
N LYS A 470 -9.14 -29.73 10.30
CA LYS A 470 -10.33 -30.27 11.00
C LYS A 470 -11.65 -29.60 10.63
N TYR A 471 -11.60 -28.34 10.17
CA TYR A 471 -12.79 -27.49 9.95
C TYR A 471 -12.97 -27.04 8.49
N TYR A 472 -12.00 -27.34 7.61
CA TYR A 472 -12.00 -26.96 6.21
C TYR A 472 -12.16 -28.19 5.31
N HIS A 473 -13.04 -28.10 4.31
CA HIS A 473 -13.16 -29.10 3.25
C HIS A 473 -13.44 -28.39 1.94
N PRO A 474 -12.72 -28.70 0.82
CA PRO A 474 -12.88 -28.00 -0.46
C PRO A 474 -14.34 -27.84 -0.89
N ALA A 475 -15.03 -28.94 -1.20
CA ALA A 475 -16.46 -28.97 -1.56
C ALA A 475 -17.42 -28.79 -0.35
N LYS A 476 -17.24 -27.69 0.36
CA LYS A 476 -18.04 -27.16 1.47
C LYS A 476 -17.64 -25.71 1.77
N ASN A 477 -16.34 -25.44 1.79
CA ASN A 477 -15.73 -24.14 2.08
C ASN A 477 -15.38 -23.38 0.78
N ASP A 478 -16.09 -23.70 -0.30
CA ASP A 478 -15.98 -23.05 -1.61
C ASP A 478 -16.34 -21.56 -1.51
N THR A 479 -15.71 -20.74 -2.34
CA THR A 479 -15.87 -19.29 -2.34
C THR A 479 -15.36 -18.71 -3.66
N GLY A 480 -16.18 -17.89 -4.33
CA GLY A 480 -15.70 -17.05 -5.42
C GLY A 480 -14.84 -15.89 -4.89
N ASP A 481 -14.19 -15.18 -5.79
CA ASP A 481 -13.47 -13.94 -5.53
C ASP A 481 -14.12 -12.81 -6.33
N ILE A 482 -14.85 -11.93 -5.64
CA ILE A 482 -15.65 -10.87 -6.29
C ILE A 482 -14.81 -9.93 -7.18
N MET A 483 -13.51 -9.77 -6.88
CA MET A 483 -12.61 -8.98 -7.70
C MET A 483 -12.42 -9.65 -9.06
N HIS A 484 -12.06 -10.92 -9.07
CA HIS A 484 -11.78 -11.65 -10.32
C HIS A 484 -13.07 -12.05 -11.05
N ASP A 485 -14.04 -12.67 -10.36
CA ASP A 485 -15.25 -13.23 -10.97
C ASP A 485 -16.22 -12.18 -11.55
N ILE A 486 -16.31 -11.01 -10.89
CA ILE A 486 -17.31 -9.99 -11.22
C ILE A 486 -16.65 -8.69 -11.68
N LEU A 487 -15.70 -8.15 -10.91
CA LEU A 487 -15.07 -6.88 -11.30
C LEU A 487 -14.13 -7.07 -12.50
N GLU A 488 -13.36 -8.15 -12.58
CA GLU A 488 -12.42 -8.38 -13.68
C GLU A 488 -13.06 -9.13 -14.86
N GLU A 489 -13.56 -10.34 -14.67
CA GLU A 489 -14.04 -11.19 -15.77
C GLU A 489 -15.39 -10.72 -16.36
N TYR A 490 -16.31 -10.18 -15.54
CA TYR A 490 -17.67 -9.85 -15.98
C TYR A 490 -17.85 -8.38 -16.37
N PHE A 491 -17.40 -7.42 -15.55
CA PHE A 491 -17.52 -6.00 -15.87
C PHE A 491 -16.48 -5.55 -16.89
N THR A 492 -16.94 -4.90 -17.96
CA THR A 492 -16.08 -4.14 -18.87
C THR A 492 -15.36 -3.01 -18.10
N GLU A 493 -14.24 -2.52 -18.63
CA GLU A 493 -13.46 -1.43 -17.98
C GLU A 493 -14.33 -0.20 -17.63
N ASP A 494 -15.31 0.12 -18.48
CA ASP A 494 -16.27 1.21 -18.24
C ASP A 494 -17.22 0.88 -17.05
N GLU A 495 -17.68 -0.37 -16.94
CA GLU A 495 -18.50 -0.87 -15.82
C GLU A 495 -17.68 -1.03 -14.52
N ARG A 496 -16.37 -1.30 -14.60
CA ARG A 496 -15.44 -1.28 -13.46
C ARG A 496 -15.29 0.12 -12.91
N VAL A 497 -15.07 1.11 -13.79
CA VAL A 497 -15.00 2.53 -13.41
C VAL A 497 -16.32 2.97 -12.79
N LEU A 498 -17.46 2.67 -13.41
CA LEU A 498 -18.80 2.91 -12.85
C LEU A 498 -18.98 2.24 -11.47
N THR A 499 -18.58 0.98 -11.31
CA THR A 499 -18.71 0.26 -10.03
C THR A 499 -17.78 0.84 -8.96
N HIS A 500 -16.57 1.25 -9.31
CA HIS A 500 -15.65 1.94 -8.42
C HIS A 500 -16.17 3.34 -8.02
N GLU A 501 -16.82 4.08 -8.91
CA GLU A 501 -17.49 5.35 -8.59
C GLU A 501 -18.72 5.13 -7.68
N LEU A 502 -19.52 4.09 -7.95
CA LEU A 502 -20.67 3.70 -7.13
C LEU A 502 -20.28 3.28 -5.70
N LEU A 503 -19.21 2.47 -5.55
CA LEU A 503 -18.76 1.95 -4.26
C LEU A 503 -18.05 2.99 -3.39
N ASN A 504 -17.42 4.00 -3.99
CA ASN A 504 -16.71 5.07 -3.26
C ASN A 504 -17.57 6.33 -3.01
N GLU A 505 -18.90 6.22 -3.13
CA GLU A 505 -19.87 7.33 -2.96
C GLU A 505 -19.51 8.65 -3.70
N THR A 506 -19.35 8.64 -5.03
CA THR A 506 -19.69 9.84 -5.83
C THR A 506 -20.16 9.49 -7.24
N PRO A 507 -21.06 10.31 -7.80
CA PRO A 507 -22.40 9.86 -8.12
C PRO A 507 -22.47 8.98 -9.38
N ASN A 508 -23.36 7.98 -9.35
CA ASN A 508 -23.96 7.27 -10.50
C ASN A 508 -23.72 7.98 -11.86
N GLU A 509 -23.09 7.31 -12.82
CA GLU A 509 -22.75 7.87 -14.14
C GLU A 509 -23.90 8.64 -14.80
N ASN A 510 -25.14 8.16 -14.72
CA ASN A 510 -26.28 8.85 -15.34
C ASN A 510 -26.51 10.22 -14.69
N ARG A 511 -26.24 10.34 -13.39
CA ARG A 511 -26.24 11.61 -12.66
C ARG A 511 -25.01 12.47 -13.01
N ILE A 512 -23.84 11.89 -13.27
CA ILE A 512 -22.69 12.64 -13.85
C ILE A 512 -23.06 13.19 -15.23
N LYS A 513 -23.52 12.35 -16.16
CA LYS A 513 -23.98 12.71 -17.51
C LYS A 513 -25.04 13.82 -17.47
N ILE A 514 -26.06 13.70 -16.60
CA ILE A 514 -27.09 14.73 -16.40
C ILE A 514 -26.50 16.03 -15.83
N ILE A 515 -25.60 15.97 -14.86
CA ILE A 515 -24.97 17.17 -14.28
C ILE A 515 -24.08 17.85 -15.32
N MET A 516 -23.23 17.10 -16.03
CA MET A 516 -22.38 17.62 -17.11
C MET A 516 -23.24 18.27 -18.20
N ALA A 517 -24.28 17.58 -18.69
CA ALA A 517 -25.22 18.12 -19.66
C ALA A 517 -25.92 19.41 -19.22
N SER A 518 -26.40 19.47 -17.98
CA SER A 518 -27.13 20.63 -17.45
C SER A 518 -26.24 21.83 -17.08
N THR A 519 -24.92 21.63 -16.94
CA THR A 519 -23.95 22.69 -16.60
C THR A 519 -22.94 22.98 -17.72
N TYR A 520 -23.09 22.34 -18.89
CA TYR A 520 -22.23 22.49 -20.06
C TYR A 520 -22.10 23.96 -20.53
N GLU A 521 -23.21 24.68 -20.72
CA GLU A 521 -23.12 26.06 -21.25
C GLU A 521 -22.33 26.99 -20.33
N SER A 522 -22.47 26.86 -19.01
CA SER A 522 -21.71 27.64 -18.03
C SER A 522 -20.21 27.32 -18.07
N ARG A 523 -19.82 26.04 -18.22
CA ARG A 523 -18.41 25.66 -18.42
C ARG A 523 -17.87 26.15 -19.75
N SER A 524 -18.60 25.88 -20.82
CA SER A 524 -18.24 26.26 -22.19
C SER A 524 -18.09 27.78 -22.32
N LEU A 525 -18.93 28.58 -21.65
CA LEU A 525 -18.79 30.04 -21.58
C LEU A 525 -17.55 30.45 -20.75
N TRP A 526 -17.32 29.84 -19.58
CA TRP A 526 -16.13 30.10 -18.76
C TRP A 526 -14.81 29.78 -19.49
N VAL A 527 -14.76 28.72 -20.29
CA VAL A 527 -13.60 28.42 -21.13
C VAL A 527 -13.47 29.43 -22.29
N ARG A 528 -14.56 29.69 -23.02
CA ARG A 528 -14.59 30.64 -24.16
C ARG A 528 -14.14 32.05 -23.78
N GLU A 529 -14.58 32.56 -22.63
CA GLU A 529 -14.31 33.93 -22.19
C GLU A 529 -13.08 34.03 -21.28
N GLY A 530 -12.88 33.05 -20.38
CA GLY A 530 -11.85 33.10 -19.36
C GLY A 530 -10.50 32.49 -19.74
N ARG A 531 -10.46 31.62 -20.78
CA ARG A 531 -9.27 30.86 -21.21
C ARG A 531 -8.41 30.34 -20.03
N PRO A 532 -9.00 29.57 -19.09
CA PRO A 532 -8.33 29.16 -17.87
C PRO A 532 -7.17 28.21 -18.18
N PRO A 533 -6.01 28.32 -17.49
CA PRO A 533 -4.92 27.36 -17.62
C PRO A 533 -5.40 25.93 -17.37
N ILE A 534 -4.84 24.96 -18.07
CA ILE A 534 -5.28 23.56 -18.09
C ILE A 534 -5.25 22.91 -16.69
N LYS A 535 -4.28 23.31 -15.86
CA LYS A 535 -4.19 22.95 -14.44
C LYS A 535 -5.40 23.46 -13.64
N THR A 536 -5.78 24.72 -13.87
CA THR A 536 -6.96 25.34 -13.26
C THR A 536 -8.25 24.67 -13.76
N PHE A 537 -8.36 24.43 -15.07
CA PHE A 537 -9.49 23.74 -15.69
C PHE A 537 -9.77 22.37 -15.04
N PHE A 538 -8.76 21.49 -14.96
CA PHE A 538 -8.93 20.18 -14.31
C PHE A 538 -9.12 20.27 -12.79
N SER A 539 -8.62 21.32 -12.12
CA SER A 539 -8.90 21.52 -10.69
C SER A 539 -10.32 22.00 -10.42
N SER A 540 -10.91 22.79 -11.33
CA SER A 540 -12.30 23.24 -11.27
C SER A 540 -13.28 22.13 -11.63
N PHE A 541 -12.92 21.26 -12.58
CA PHE A 541 -13.76 20.15 -13.04
C PHE A 541 -13.03 18.80 -12.96
N PRO A 542 -12.84 18.22 -11.75
CA PRO A 542 -12.11 16.97 -11.57
C PRO A 542 -12.58 15.77 -12.43
N PRO A 543 -13.88 15.57 -12.75
CA PRO A 543 -14.29 14.50 -13.65
C PRO A 543 -13.64 14.57 -15.03
N LEU A 544 -13.48 15.79 -15.58
CA LEU A 544 -12.87 16.01 -16.90
C LEU A 544 -11.36 15.74 -16.92
N ARG A 545 -10.72 15.47 -15.77
CA ARG A 545 -9.32 15.04 -15.69
C ARG A 545 -9.13 13.60 -16.16
N ASN A 546 -10.11 12.72 -15.93
CA ASN A 546 -10.13 11.39 -16.52
C ASN A 546 -10.81 11.46 -17.88
N ILE A 547 -10.05 11.19 -18.94
CA ILE A 547 -10.50 11.28 -20.33
C ILE A 547 -11.22 10.03 -20.83
N TYR A 548 -11.18 8.95 -20.05
CA TYR A 548 -12.02 7.78 -20.24
C TYR A 548 -13.33 7.89 -19.45
N SER A 549 -13.50 8.95 -18.63
CA SER A 549 -14.78 9.19 -17.96
C SER A 549 -15.84 9.56 -19.00
N SER A 550 -17.06 9.09 -18.76
CA SER A 550 -18.21 9.50 -19.57
C SER A 550 -18.56 10.99 -19.43
N ALA A 551 -18.05 11.67 -18.40
CA ALA A 551 -18.07 13.13 -18.31
C ALA A 551 -17.28 13.80 -19.44
N PHE A 552 -16.08 13.29 -19.75
CA PHE A 552 -15.21 13.87 -20.77
C PHE A 552 -15.73 13.63 -22.19
N GLU A 553 -16.25 12.43 -22.47
CA GLU A 553 -16.88 12.15 -23.77
C GLU A 553 -18.19 12.94 -23.96
N GLU A 554 -19.03 13.11 -22.93
CA GLU A 554 -20.24 13.97 -23.00
C GLU A 554 -19.88 15.44 -23.25
N GLU A 555 -18.84 15.96 -22.60
CA GLU A 555 -18.33 17.32 -22.82
C GLU A 555 -17.81 17.49 -24.26
N PHE A 556 -17.05 16.49 -24.77
CA PHE A 556 -16.59 16.48 -26.15
C PHE A 556 -17.76 16.48 -27.13
N CYS A 557 -18.71 15.55 -26.99
CA CYS A 557 -19.86 15.41 -27.88
C CYS A 557 -20.76 16.67 -27.91
N ARG A 558 -20.81 17.46 -26.83
CA ARG A 558 -21.49 18.77 -26.82
C ARG A 558 -20.67 19.88 -27.48
N SER A 559 -19.35 19.87 -27.29
CA SER A 559 -18.43 20.84 -27.92
C SER A 559 -18.31 20.66 -29.44
N ALA A 560 -18.42 19.42 -29.94
CA ALA A 560 -18.19 19.06 -31.33
C ALA A 560 -19.13 17.93 -31.82
N PRO A 561 -20.46 18.15 -31.88
CA PRO A 561 -21.44 17.08 -32.16
C PRO A 561 -21.32 16.40 -33.54
N ASN A 562 -20.64 17.06 -34.49
CA ASN A 562 -20.35 16.50 -35.82
C ASN A 562 -18.98 15.79 -35.90
N SER A 563 -18.15 15.89 -34.86
CA SER A 563 -16.83 15.26 -34.78
C SER A 563 -16.91 13.99 -33.95
N LYS A 564 -16.72 12.83 -34.59
CA LYS A 564 -16.45 11.57 -33.88
C LYS A 564 -14.93 11.35 -33.75
N ARG A 565 -14.54 10.26 -33.08
CA ARG A 565 -13.16 10.04 -32.59
C ARG A 565 -12.17 10.14 -33.74
N LEU A 566 -11.02 10.76 -33.50
CA LEU A 566 -10.03 11.05 -34.56
C LEU A 566 -9.46 9.79 -35.23
N VAL A 567 -9.58 8.65 -34.54
CA VAL A 567 -9.01 7.35 -34.91
C VAL A 567 -10.00 6.47 -35.68
N ASP A 568 -11.30 6.79 -35.68
CA ASP A 568 -12.33 5.94 -36.31
C ASP A 568 -12.07 5.80 -37.82
N GLY A 569 -11.64 4.60 -38.26
CA GLY A 569 -11.25 4.30 -39.65
C GLY A 569 -9.78 4.56 -40.01
N LEU A 570 -8.93 4.93 -39.05
CA LEU A 570 -7.49 5.16 -39.30
C LEU A 570 -6.76 3.85 -39.70
N GLY A 571 -7.13 2.73 -39.08
CA GLY A 571 -6.59 1.40 -39.42
C GLY A 571 -6.92 0.96 -40.85
N ASP A 572 -8.05 1.39 -41.40
CA ASP A 572 -8.43 1.13 -42.80
C ASP A 572 -7.64 2.00 -43.78
N CYS A 573 -7.24 3.20 -43.33
CA CYS A 573 -6.36 4.09 -44.08
C CYS A 573 -4.88 3.63 -44.10
N PHE A 574 -4.44 2.81 -43.14
CA PHE A 574 -3.04 2.37 -42.99
C PHE A 574 -2.41 1.87 -44.29
N SER A 575 -3.10 1.03 -45.06
CA SER A 575 -2.59 0.48 -46.33
C SER A 575 -2.27 1.56 -47.37
N ARG A 576 -3.00 2.69 -47.36
CA ARG A 576 -2.75 3.84 -48.24
C ARG A 576 -1.59 4.70 -47.73
N ILE A 577 -1.54 4.92 -46.41
CA ILE A 577 -0.47 5.67 -45.73
C ILE A 577 0.88 4.96 -45.95
N LEU A 578 0.93 3.64 -45.74
CA LEU A 578 2.11 2.81 -45.95
C LEU A 578 2.59 2.82 -47.42
N LEU A 579 1.66 2.78 -48.38
CA LEU A 579 2.01 2.87 -49.80
C LEU A 579 2.66 4.22 -50.15
N TYR A 580 2.13 5.32 -49.60
CA TYR A 580 2.74 6.65 -49.74
C TYR A 580 4.12 6.71 -49.08
N ALA A 581 4.24 6.21 -47.85
CA ALA A 581 5.49 6.23 -47.07
C ALA A 581 6.63 5.43 -47.74
N LYS A 582 6.33 4.25 -48.31
CA LYS A 582 7.30 3.48 -49.10
C LYS A 582 7.86 4.27 -50.30
N GLY A 583 7.06 5.15 -50.90
CA GLY A 583 7.49 6.08 -51.96
C GLY A 583 8.35 7.27 -51.50
N LYS A 584 8.59 7.42 -50.19
CA LYS A 584 9.26 8.59 -49.58
C LYS A 584 10.56 8.30 -48.84
N ARG A 585 11.16 7.09 -48.99
CA ARG A 585 12.37 6.66 -48.26
C ARG A 585 13.61 7.59 -48.32
N LYS A 586 13.69 8.56 -49.25
CA LYS A 586 14.81 9.53 -49.29
C LYS A 586 14.55 10.71 -48.34
N GLY A 587 15.33 10.79 -47.26
CA GLY A 587 15.29 11.91 -46.30
C GLY A 587 14.42 11.69 -45.06
N LEU A 588 14.16 10.43 -44.69
CA LEU A 588 13.51 10.07 -43.44
C LEU A 588 14.46 10.18 -42.24
N SER A 589 13.92 10.17 -41.02
CA SER A 589 14.72 9.88 -39.82
C SER A 589 15.11 8.40 -39.77
N THR A 590 16.08 8.07 -38.94
CA THR A 590 16.50 6.68 -38.67
C THR A 590 15.31 5.84 -38.21
N ASP A 591 14.50 6.37 -37.29
CA ASP A 591 13.36 5.69 -36.66
C ASP A 591 12.25 5.39 -37.68
N LEU A 592 11.90 6.37 -38.54
CA LEU A 592 10.94 6.15 -39.62
C LEU A 592 11.47 5.20 -40.72
N THR A 593 12.80 5.05 -40.84
CA THR A 593 13.41 4.07 -41.72
C THR A 593 13.30 2.67 -41.13
N ILE A 594 13.64 2.52 -39.84
CA ILE A 594 13.49 1.28 -39.06
C ILE A 594 12.02 0.81 -39.11
N LEU A 595 11.05 1.68 -38.79
CA LEU A 595 9.62 1.37 -38.86
C LEU A 595 9.18 0.85 -40.24
N LEU A 596 9.70 1.42 -41.33
CA LEU A 596 9.37 0.98 -42.69
C LEU A 596 10.00 -0.36 -43.09
N ASP A 597 11.05 -0.81 -42.38
CA ASP A 597 11.67 -2.12 -42.54
C ASP A 597 11.05 -3.16 -41.58
N GLU A 598 10.67 -2.77 -40.35
CA GLU A 598 9.85 -3.57 -39.43
C GLU A 598 8.49 -3.94 -40.05
N ILE A 599 7.80 -2.97 -40.66
CA ILE A 599 6.55 -3.20 -41.41
C ILE A 599 6.78 -4.05 -42.67
N ALA A 600 7.99 -4.05 -43.24
CA ALA A 600 8.32 -4.91 -44.39
C ALA A 600 8.62 -6.36 -43.97
N ALA A 601 9.04 -6.58 -42.72
CA ALA A 601 9.31 -7.91 -42.17
C ALA A 601 8.07 -8.62 -41.61
N ASN A 602 7.03 -7.88 -41.20
CA ASN A 602 5.85 -8.44 -40.52
C ASN A 602 4.58 -8.45 -41.41
N ASN A 603 4.18 -9.64 -41.87
CA ASN A 603 3.04 -9.82 -42.76
C ASN A 603 1.66 -9.74 -42.08
N ASN A 604 1.55 -9.94 -40.75
CA ASN A 604 0.28 -10.08 -40.02
C ASN A 604 0.18 -9.07 -38.85
N LEU A 605 0.10 -7.78 -39.17
CA LEU A 605 -0.13 -6.73 -38.17
C LEU A 605 -1.58 -6.74 -37.63
N LEU A 606 -1.72 -6.63 -36.30
CA LEU A 606 -3.01 -6.43 -35.62
C LEU A 606 -3.64 -5.07 -35.98
N LYS A 607 -4.93 -4.86 -35.66
CA LYS A 607 -5.65 -3.60 -35.96
C LYS A 607 -5.00 -2.41 -35.26
N ASP A 608 -4.79 -2.53 -33.95
CA ASP A 608 -4.32 -1.43 -33.11
C ASP A 608 -2.89 -1.02 -33.49
N THR A 609 -2.04 -1.99 -33.82
CA THR A 609 -0.69 -1.75 -34.36
C THR A 609 -0.72 -1.01 -35.72
N LYS A 610 -1.72 -1.26 -36.57
CA LYS A 610 -1.90 -0.50 -37.83
C LYS A 610 -2.33 0.95 -37.55
N GLU A 611 -3.08 1.20 -36.49
CA GLU A 611 -3.49 2.55 -36.08
C GLU A 611 -2.30 3.34 -35.50
N GLU A 612 -1.47 2.71 -34.65
CA GLU A 612 -0.21 3.29 -34.18
C GLU A 612 0.76 3.59 -35.32
N TYR A 613 0.95 2.66 -36.24
CA TYR A 613 1.85 2.86 -37.38
C TYR A 613 1.29 3.87 -38.39
N ALA A 614 -0.05 3.96 -38.53
CA ALA A 614 -0.68 5.01 -39.32
C ALA A 614 -0.38 6.39 -38.72
N LEU A 615 -0.43 6.57 -37.39
CA LEU A 615 -0.05 7.82 -36.72
C LEU A 615 1.43 8.16 -36.93
N LEU A 616 2.35 7.22 -36.71
CA LEU A 616 3.79 7.47 -36.88
C LEU A 616 4.16 7.82 -38.33
N LEU A 617 3.46 7.27 -39.32
CA LEU A 617 3.68 7.55 -40.74
C LEU A 617 2.89 8.79 -41.24
N LEU A 618 1.89 9.28 -40.51
CA LEU A 618 1.03 10.39 -40.92
C LEU A 618 1.81 11.70 -41.23
N PRO A 619 2.86 12.10 -40.45
CA PRO A 619 3.73 13.24 -40.78
C PRO A 619 4.32 13.25 -42.20
N LEU A 620 4.42 12.09 -42.87
CA LEU A 620 4.90 11.99 -44.26
C LEU A 620 3.90 12.55 -45.27
N MET A 621 2.61 12.60 -44.92
CA MET A 621 1.51 13.05 -45.77
C MET A 621 1.03 14.46 -45.44
N LEU A 622 1.33 14.98 -44.24
CA LEU A 622 0.92 16.30 -43.79
C LEU A 622 1.76 17.42 -44.43
N THR A 623 1.09 18.39 -45.07
CA THR A 623 1.74 19.59 -45.62
C THR A 623 1.49 20.80 -44.73
N VAL A 624 2.35 21.02 -43.73
CA VAL A 624 2.25 22.17 -42.82
C VAL A 624 2.87 23.44 -43.47
N PRO A 625 2.13 24.56 -43.55
CA PRO A 625 2.60 25.80 -44.18
C PRO A 625 3.28 26.75 -43.17
N MET A 626 4.61 26.81 -43.22
CA MET A 626 5.39 27.70 -42.35
C MET A 626 5.13 29.17 -42.67
N ARG A 627 5.25 30.03 -41.64
CA ARG A 627 5.01 31.50 -41.70
C ARG A 627 5.69 32.21 -42.88
N ASN A 628 6.82 31.71 -43.37
CA ASN A 628 7.57 32.25 -44.51
C ASN A 628 7.12 31.70 -45.90
N ARG A 629 5.91 31.13 -46.01
CA ARG A 629 5.36 30.43 -47.21
C ARG A 629 6.15 29.19 -47.67
N GLN A 630 7.15 28.75 -46.92
CA GLN A 630 7.82 27.47 -47.12
C GLN A 630 6.98 26.34 -46.49
N ARG A 631 7.23 25.10 -46.89
CA ARG A 631 6.62 23.92 -46.25
C ARG A 631 7.53 23.42 -45.13
N ALA A 632 6.96 22.99 -44.01
CA ALA A 632 7.74 22.29 -42.98
C ALA A 632 8.40 21.03 -43.56
N SER A 633 9.58 20.66 -43.04
CA SER A 633 10.20 19.38 -43.37
C SER A 633 9.52 18.25 -42.60
N VAL A 634 9.62 17.00 -43.10
CA VAL A 634 9.10 15.82 -42.38
C VAL A 634 9.63 15.77 -40.94
N ALA A 635 10.94 16.00 -40.75
CA ALA A 635 11.55 16.01 -39.42
C ALA A 635 10.96 17.09 -38.49
N GLU A 636 10.62 18.26 -39.03
CA GLU A 636 9.99 19.34 -38.27
C GLU A 636 8.52 19.03 -37.90
N VAL A 637 7.77 18.37 -38.80
CA VAL A 637 6.42 17.87 -38.49
C VAL A 637 6.47 16.78 -37.43
N CYS A 638 7.41 15.82 -37.53
CA CYS A 638 7.59 14.78 -36.51
C CYS A 638 7.90 15.38 -35.13
N LYS A 639 8.85 16.34 -35.06
CA LYS A 639 9.21 17.06 -33.81
C LYS A 639 8.03 17.73 -33.10
N ARG A 640 6.98 18.11 -33.85
CA ARG A 640 5.79 18.83 -33.37
C ARG A 640 4.57 17.92 -33.13
N PHE A 641 4.56 16.70 -33.70
CA PHE A 641 3.40 15.79 -33.64
C PHE A 641 3.54 14.74 -32.53
N ILE A 642 4.53 13.86 -32.65
CA ILE A 642 4.80 12.76 -31.70
C ILE A 642 6.32 12.65 -31.55
N GLN A 643 6.83 12.85 -30.33
CA GLN A 643 8.24 12.63 -30.03
C GLN A 643 8.47 11.24 -29.43
N LEU A 644 9.27 10.42 -30.12
CA LEU A 644 9.80 9.17 -29.59
C LEU A 644 11.05 9.46 -28.76
N HIS A 645 11.11 8.95 -27.54
CA HIS A 645 12.30 8.98 -26.68
C HIS A 645 12.61 7.57 -26.16
N PRO A 646 13.89 7.20 -25.94
CA PRO A 646 14.25 5.87 -25.42
C PRO A 646 13.62 5.57 -24.06
N TYR A 647 13.39 4.27 -23.78
CA TYR A 647 12.92 3.82 -22.47
C TYR A 647 13.87 4.26 -21.36
N GLY A 648 13.32 4.76 -20.25
CA GLY A 648 14.09 5.30 -19.12
C GLY A 648 14.57 6.74 -19.25
N THR A 649 14.25 7.45 -20.35
CA THR A 649 14.50 8.90 -20.45
C THR A 649 13.65 9.65 -19.41
N SER A 650 14.25 10.56 -18.64
CA SER A 650 13.53 11.30 -17.60
C SER A 650 12.54 12.31 -18.20
N MET A 651 11.32 12.39 -17.64
CA MET A 651 10.36 13.42 -18.05
C MET A 651 10.86 14.84 -17.74
N ASP A 652 11.68 15.05 -16.71
CA ASP A 652 12.30 16.37 -16.47
C ASP A 652 13.31 16.73 -17.56
N GLU A 653 14.04 15.75 -18.09
CA GLU A 653 14.96 15.95 -19.22
C GLU A 653 14.16 16.32 -20.49
N ILE A 654 13.06 15.61 -20.76
CA ILE A 654 12.17 15.88 -21.90
C ILE A 654 11.52 17.28 -21.77
N LEU A 655 11.03 17.63 -20.58
CA LEU A 655 10.49 18.96 -20.30
C LEU A 655 11.55 20.06 -20.41
N SER A 656 12.81 19.78 -20.07
CA SER A 656 13.92 20.73 -20.26
C SER A 656 14.21 20.97 -21.75
N LYS A 657 14.18 19.91 -22.57
CA LYS A 657 14.37 19.98 -24.04
C LYS A 657 13.22 20.71 -24.73
N ILE A 658 11.97 20.44 -24.34
CA ILE A 658 10.79 21.17 -24.84
C ILE A 658 10.93 22.68 -24.59
N LYS A 659 11.49 23.07 -23.43
CA LYS A 659 11.76 24.46 -23.06
C LYS A 659 12.96 25.06 -23.79
N SER A 660 14.07 24.33 -23.97
CA SER A 660 15.24 24.84 -24.72
C SER A 660 14.92 25.07 -26.19
N ASP A 661 14.23 24.11 -26.80
CA ASP A 661 13.92 24.11 -28.24
C ASP A 661 12.70 24.99 -28.56
N SER A 662 12.12 25.67 -27.54
CA SER A 662 10.95 26.54 -27.66
C SER A 662 9.73 25.86 -28.32
N ILE A 663 9.58 24.56 -28.09
CA ILE A 663 8.56 23.73 -28.72
C ILE A 663 7.20 24.08 -28.10
N LYS A 664 6.26 24.53 -28.93
CA LYS A 664 4.90 24.79 -28.47
C LYS A 664 4.22 23.49 -28.05
N GLN A 665 3.48 23.61 -26.96
CA GLN A 665 2.59 22.59 -26.44
C GLN A 665 1.16 22.94 -26.89
N PRO A 666 0.21 21.98 -26.90
CA PRO A 666 0.32 20.59 -26.48
C PRO A 666 1.14 19.71 -27.42
N ILE A 667 1.81 18.68 -26.88
CA ILE A 667 2.61 17.72 -27.66
C ILE A 667 2.51 16.30 -27.07
N VAL A 668 2.53 15.29 -27.94
CA VAL A 668 2.54 13.87 -27.55
C VAL A 668 3.97 13.36 -27.42
N ILE A 669 4.26 12.70 -26.29
CA ILE A 669 5.53 12.06 -25.97
C ILE A 669 5.29 10.55 -25.86
N ALA A 670 6.08 9.75 -26.55
CA ALA A 670 6.02 8.29 -26.52
C ALA A 670 7.38 7.72 -26.08
N LEU A 671 7.39 6.89 -25.04
CA LEU A 671 8.61 6.27 -24.52
C LEU A 671 8.74 4.84 -25.04
N GLY A 672 9.82 4.53 -25.76
CA GLY A 672 10.06 3.21 -26.34
C GLY A 672 10.82 3.28 -27.66
N VAL A 673 10.53 2.32 -28.55
CA VAL A 673 11.04 2.26 -29.92
C VAL A 673 9.88 2.15 -30.90
N THR A 674 10.14 2.31 -32.20
CA THR A 674 9.15 1.95 -33.23
C THR A 674 8.78 0.48 -33.08
N GLY A 675 7.49 0.16 -33.26
CA GLY A 675 6.98 -1.19 -33.00
C GLY A 675 6.82 -1.60 -31.53
N ASN A 676 7.34 -0.84 -30.55
CA ASN A 676 7.17 -1.14 -29.13
C ASN A 676 7.23 0.15 -28.28
N ILE A 677 6.08 0.83 -28.18
CA ILE A 677 5.88 2.00 -27.32
C ILE A 677 5.35 1.53 -25.96
N SER A 678 6.08 1.85 -24.91
CA SER A 678 5.81 1.35 -23.55
C SER A 678 4.94 2.27 -22.69
N GLN A 679 5.05 3.60 -22.90
CA GLN A 679 4.24 4.62 -22.22
C GLN A 679 3.96 5.78 -23.17
N SER A 680 2.89 6.53 -22.92
CA SER A 680 2.51 7.70 -23.71
C SER A 680 1.95 8.81 -22.85
N PHE A 681 2.40 10.04 -23.12
CA PHE A 681 2.06 11.24 -22.36
C PHE A 681 1.67 12.38 -23.29
N ILE A 682 0.89 13.31 -22.77
CA ILE A 682 0.70 14.64 -23.33
C ILE A 682 1.37 15.64 -22.41
N VAL A 683 2.17 16.55 -22.97
CA VAL A 683 2.67 17.72 -22.26
C VAL A 683 1.87 18.93 -22.71
N VAL A 684 1.18 19.59 -21.78
CA VAL A 684 0.32 20.76 -22.07
C VAL A 684 0.41 21.79 -20.93
N GLU A 685 0.78 23.02 -21.27
CA GLU A 685 1.12 24.11 -20.33
C GLU A 685 2.14 23.73 -19.23
N ASN A 686 3.02 22.78 -19.53
CA ASN A 686 3.99 22.11 -18.65
C ASN A 686 3.38 21.11 -17.64
N GLU A 687 2.07 20.87 -17.66
CA GLU A 687 1.48 19.71 -17.00
C GLU A 687 1.73 18.46 -17.87
N VAL A 688 2.14 17.36 -17.23
CA VAL A 688 2.29 16.04 -17.88
C VAL A 688 1.05 15.23 -17.58
N ILE A 689 0.44 14.64 -18.61
CA ILE A 689 -0.77 13.84 -18.49
C ILE A 689 -0.56 12.50 -19.21
N GLU A 690 -0.55 11.40 -18.46
CA GLU A 690 -0.43 10.05 -19.02
C GLU A 690 -1.68 9.64 -19.82
N SER A 691 -1.50 8.69 -20.74
CA SER A 691 -2.51 8.13 -21.63
C SER A 691 -2.19 6.66 -21.90
N ARG A 692 -3.22 5.80 -21.93
CA ARG A 692 -3.10 4.33 -22.06
C ARG A 692 -2.25 3.84 -23.23
N CYS A 693 -2.23 4.58 -24.34
CA CYS A 693 -1.42 4.31 -25.52
C CYS A 693 -1.24 5.60 -26.36
N MET A 694 -0.37 5.55 -27.36
CA MET A 694 -0.09 6.69 -28.25
C MET A 694 -1.34 7.13 -29.02
N VAL A 695 -2.16 6.18 -29.47
CA VAL A 695 -3.46 6.44 -30.12
C VAL A 695 -4.37 7.29 -29.23
N SER A 696 -4.49 6.89 -27.96
CA SER A 696 -5.32 7.60 -26.98
C SER A 696 -4.75 8.98 -26.64
N ALA A 697 -3.43 9.16 -26.64
CA ALA A 697 -2.81 10.48 -26.45
C ALA A 697 -3.15 11.44 -27.59
N VAL A 698 -3.14 10.97 -28.85
CA VAL A 698 -3.49 11.81 -30.01
C VAL A 698 -4.98 12.17 -30.04
N ASP A 699 -5.89 11.23 -29.77
CA ASP A 699 -7.34 11.50 -29.69
C ASP A 699 -7.68 12.45 -28.52
N LYS A 700 -7.02 12.29 -27.37
CA LYS A 700 -7.14 13.19 -26.20
C LYS A 700 -6.66 14.61 -26.51
N CYS A 701 -5.52 14.75 -27.20
CA CYS A 701 -5.07 16.04 -27.74
C CYS A 701 -6.18 16.69 -28.60
N PHE A 702 -6.68 15.97 -29.59
CA PHE A 702 -7.74 16.45 -30.48
C PHE A 702 -9.00 16.90 -29.72
N LYS A 703 -9.48 16.12 -28.75
CA LYS A 703 -10.64 16.47 -27.91
C LYS A 703 -10.41 17.70 -27.03
N LEU A 704 -9.20 17.85 -26.47
CA LEU A 704 -8.83 19.03 -25.67
C LEU A 704 -8.82 20.35 -26.48
N HIS A 705 -8.68 20.30 -27.81
CA HIS A 705 -8.87 21.49 -28.65
C HIS A 705 -10.29 22.06 -28.51
N TYR A 706 -11.31 21.20 -28.53
CA TYR A 706 -12.72 21.59 -28.49
C TYR A 706 -13.21 21.86 -27.06
N ILE A 707 -12.79 21.04 -26.09
CA ILE A 707 -13.19 21.18 -24.68
C ILE A 707 -12.49 22.37 -24.01
N GLY A 708 -11.16 22.48 -24.16
CA GLY A 708 -10.32 23.42 -23.41
C GLY A 708 -9.90 24.66 -24.19
N GLN A 709 -10.33 24.82 -25.45
CA GLN A 709 -9.82 25.83 -26.39
C GLN A 709 -8.29 25.85 -26.54
N ILE A 710 -7.64 24.69 -26.37
CA ILE A 710 -6.18 24.61 -26.44
C ILE A 710 -5.72 24.84 -27.89
N GLU A 711 -4.99 25.94 -28.11
CA GLU A 711 -4.50 26.34 -29.43
C GLU A 711 -3.27 25.52 -29.84
N TYR A 712 -3.40 24.74 -30.91
CA TYR A 712 -2.31 24.01 -31.55
C TYR A 712 -1.47 24.94 -32.43
N ASP A 713 -0.18 24.66 -32.63
CA ASP A 713 0.65 25.53 -33.45
C ASP A 713 0.26 25.48 -34.93
N GLN A 714 -0.31 26.58 -35.43
CA GLN A 714 -0.63 26.78 -36.84
C GLN A 714 0.60 27.26 -37.64
N SER A 715 1.80 26.71 -37.36
CA SER A 715 3.06 27.08 -38.03
C SER A 715 3.84 25.89 -38.57
#